data_AF-A0A845BMQ9-F1
#
_entry.id   AF-A0A845BMQ9-F1
#
_cell.length_a   1.000
_cell.length_b   1.000
_cell.length_c   1.000
_cell.angle_alpha   90.00
_cell.angle_beta   90.00
_cell.angle_gamma   90.00
#
_symmetry.space_group_name_H-M   'P 1'
#
loop_
_entity.id
_entity.type
_entity.pdbx_description
1 polymer ?
#
loop_
_entity_poly.entity_id
_entity_poly.type
_entity_poly.pdbx_seq_one_letter_code
_entity_poly.pdbx_strand_id
1 'polypeptide(L)'
;MAAPNMGGQDGYINMPSAYTGQDGTWSIGYSQDKPYSTLWTSVTLFPALQMTGRYVSIAGISGFEEDHAGHNTYGDYKDKVFDAKLQLWPEGEFSPAIALGRTDLFGTGLFRSNYLALSKRFDTLETSIGYGDGRIDGAFAGLRWTPRDYANWALVAEYDARDYQGDHRASETFASERSKGVKAGVEYRWGWLSLQAAHQASHAAINAMVNIPLNEREFVPHIYEPPIFAPKALPQRPSAEQWRSDPAYAQALQRVLHQQDYTLVSLSYRNGTLHMNLSNSRISDMGRAVGRAVRTALYYMPQQTRRIKVTYTELDLPLGHYEFFDIGALNDYLAGRIDRQRFRDFVLARPGNPQDKIEHTDDGGSLQAGLADDNGLAVLMSEDGDMVQLRKQDSLLNRFKVAPRLGFYFNDPSGALKYDLSAAANFDRRLAQGMYFNSTLSATLLEDVSDVTQASNSTLPHVRSDIAEYKKGGRIKLQKAVVNQYFKPAGEWYGRVSGGLYEEMFAGAGGQLLYAPFDKRWAADIAVDALRQRDYQGWIGMRDYDTVTAIGSLHYRLPYETTATLRAGRFLAKDLGARFEIKRRFRSGFEVGAWYTRTDGEDITSPGTPSSPYFDKGIFFRMPLHALLPQDNRSRANFAISPWTRDVGQMVSSTGDLYPMVESGELTLHSADGLGNFSERVDELDHPAVARPIERITPWPNVKLRLDDSGSAFPRLSELGNTVFWSGVTIGLASLADEKWRDKLAGHEDNRGIKAWDKLGKAAPLLAVGGAGMALALGDSKLQNTGFIALQSAAVAGGGSMLLKQAFNRARPDEGQGHWSRQDASQSRSDSSFPSNHASVTFGAITPFAAEYRAPWLYGVAGITSLGRTAKSKHWVSDIAAGGLLGYATGKWLWSAQRERGRYQPIFDLGPGYAGVKVDARY
;
A
#
# COMPACT_ATOMS: atom_id res chain seq x y z
N MET A 1 8.57 -19.92 -13.35
CA MET A 1 8.68 -18.45 -13.11
C MET A 1 9.56 -18.26 -11.90
N ALA A 2 10.21 -17.11 -11.77
CA ALA A 2 11.02 -16.79 -10.60
C ALA A 2 10.22 -17.06 -9.32
N ALA A 3 10.83 -17.81 -8.40
CA ALA A 3 10.25 -18.19 -7.13
C ALA A 3 10.98 -17.48 -5.99
N PRO A 4 10.29 -17.16 -4.89
CA PRO A 4 10.92 -16.66 -3.68
C PRO A 4 12.05 -17.56 -3.17
N ASN A 5 13.19 -16.95 -2.87
CA ASN A 5 14.32 -17.59 -2.22
C ASN A 5 14.06 -17.75 -0.70
N MET A 6 15.03 -18.28 0.05
CA MET A 6 14.91 -18.50 1.50
C MET A 6 14.64 -17.22 2.31
N GLY A 7 14.95 -16.03 1.76
CA GLY A 7 14.64 -14.74 2.37
C GLY A 7 13.34 -14.10 1.88
N GLY A 8 12.63 -14.74 0.94
CA GLY A 8 11.36 -14.30 0.37
C GLY A 8 11.47 -13.44 -0.90
N GLN A 9 12.64 -12.92 -1.26
CA GLN A 9 12.81 -12.22 -2.54
C GLN A 9 12.89 -13.21 -3.69
N ASP A 10 12.38 -12.87 -4.87
CA ASP A 10 12.49 -13.77 -6.02
C ASP A 10 13.95 -14.06 -6.37
N GLY A 11 14.27 -15.32 -6.63
CA GLY A 11 15.65 -15.72 -6.81
C GLY A 11 15.77 -17.21 -7.00
N TYR A 12 16.80 -17.79 -6.40
CA TYR A 12 17.10 -19.21 -6.44
C TYR A 12 16.94 -19.79 -5.04
N ILE A 13 18.03 -20.10 -4.33
CA ILE A 13 17.97 -20.64 -2.96
C ILE A 13 18.25 -19.51 -1.96
N ASN A 14 19.41 -18.86 -2.05
CA ASN A 14 19.77 -17.69 -1.23
C ASN A 14 19.99 -16.44 -2.06
N MET A 15 20.33 -16.61 -3.33
CA MET A 15 20.69 -15.52 -4.23
C MET A 15 19.45 -14.95 -4.92
N PRO A 16 19.36 -13.61 -5.03
CA PRO A 16 18.27 -12.97 -5.75
C PRO A 16 18.47 -13.09 -7.27
N SER A 17 17.39 -13.00 -8.03
CA SER A 17 17.42 -12.77 -9.48
C SER A 17 16.97 -11.34 -9.80
N ALA A 18 17.14 -10.93 -11.06
CA ALA A 18 16.64 -9.66 -11.60
C ALA A 18 15.12 -9.66 -11.86
N TYR A 19 14.47 -10.81 -11.77
CA TYR A 19 13.03 -10.91 -11.91
C TYR A 19 12.31 -10.48 -10.64
N THR A 20 11.18 -9.83 -10.86
CA THR A 20 10.10 -9.64 -9.90
C THR A 20 8.96 -10.58 -10.31
N GLY A 21 8.17 -11.02 -9.33
CA GLY A 21 7.03 -11.91 -9.57
C GLY A 21 6.00 -11.28 -10.50
N GLN A 22 4.92 -12.01 -10.79
CA GLN A 22 3.83 -11.40 -11.54
C GLN A 22 3.25 -10.21 -10.77
N ASP A 23 2.74 -9.22 -11.50
CA ASP A 23 2.11 -8.05 -10.90
C ASP A 23 0.99 -8.47 -9.94
N GLY A 24 1.03 -8.01 -8.70
CA GLY A 24 0.07 -8.38 -7.68
C GLY A 24 0.18 -9.81 -7.16
N THR A 25 1.35 -10.46 -7.25
CA THR A 25 1.59 -11.68 -6.47
C THR A 25 1.93 -11.32 -5.03
N TRP A 26 1.18 -11.88 -4.08
CA TRP A 26 1.54 -11.89 -2.66
C TRP A 26 1.94 -13.30 -2.25
N SER A 27 3.10 -13.44 -1.64
CA SER A 27 3.64 -14.72 -1.19
C SER A 27 3.93 -14.65 0.30
N ILE A 28 3.54 -15.68 1.04
CA ILE A 28 3.92 -15.87 2.44
C ILE A 28 4.59 -17.23 2.57
N GLY A 29 5.69 -17.31 3.31
CA GLY A 29 6.42 -18.56 3.46
C GLY A 29 7.24 -18.64 4.73
N TYR A 30 7.64 -19.87 5.03
CA TYR A 30 8.56 -20.20 6.11
C TYR A 30 9.74 -20.96 5.51
N SER A 31 10.94 -20.50 5.86
CA SER A 31 12.19 -21.17 5.48
C SER A 31 12.98 -21.58 6.72
N GLN A 32 13.68 -22.71 6.58
CA GLN A 32 14.63 -23.22 7.56
C GLN A 32 15.95 -23.45 6.83
N ASP A 33 16.97 -22.66 7.18
CA ASP A 33 18.30 -22.63 6.58
C ASP A 33 19.33 -22.34 7.69
N LYS A 34 19.72 -23.40 8.42
CA LYS A 34 20.46 -23.33 9.69
C LYS A 34 21.60 -22.29 9.66
N PRO A 35 21.75 -21.42 10.67
CA PRO A 35 20.97 -21.32 11.92
C PRO A 35 19.67 -20.51 11.79
N TYR A 36 19.28 -20.12 10.57
CA TYR A 36 18.16 -19.19 10.36
C TYR A 36 16.84 -19.91 10.15
N SER A 37 15.84 -19.53 10.94
CA SER A 37 14.43 -19.81 10.67
C SER A 37 13.75 -18.52 10.31
N THR A 38 13.17 -18.43 9.11
CA THR A 38 12.62 -17.16 8.61
C THR A 38 11.16 -17.32 8.22
N LEU A 39 10.29 -16.56 8.89
CA LEU A 39 8.95 -16.29 8.38
C LEU A 39 9.03 -15.05 7.49
N TRP A 40 8.62 -15.14 6.24
CA TRP A 40 8.71 -14.04 5.28
C TRP A 40 7.40 -13.84 4.52
N THR A 41 7.18 -12.60 4.08
CA THR A 41 6.07 -12.20 3.23
C THR A 41 6.59 -11.25 2.15
N SER A 42 6.20 -11.49 0.90
CA SER A 42 6.64 -10.71 -0.26
C SER A 42 5.45 -10.30 -1.09
N VAL A 43 5.44 -9.06 -1.54
CA VAL A 43 4.41 -8.55 -2.46
C VAL A 43 5.09 -7.88 -3.65
N THR A 44 4.70 -8.29 -4.85
CA THR A 44 5.00 -7.55 -6.08
C THR A 44 4.03 -6.38 -6.17
N LEU A 45 4.39 -5.30 -5.47
CA LEU A 45 3.55 -4.10 -5.34
C LEU A 45 3.39 -3.37 -6.66
N PHE A 46 4.36 -3.44 -7.57
CA PHE A 46 4.28 -3.02 -8.97
C PHE A 46 5.05 -4.03 -9.84
N PRO A 47 4.82 -4.11 -11.16
CA PRO A 47 5.59 -5.04 -12.01
C PRO A 47 7.10 -4.89 -11.84
N ALA A 48 7.57 -3.67 -11.55
CA ALA A 48 8.98 -3.36 -11.33
C ALA A 48 9.42 -3.39 -9.85
N LEU A 49 8.50 -3.45 -8.87
CA LEU A 49 8.84 -3.31 -7.45
C LEU A 49 8.29 -4.49 -6.64
N GLN A 50 9.22 -5.24 -6.05
CA GLN A 50 8.93 -6.23 -5.02
C GLN A 50 9.37 -5.72 -3.66
N MET A 51 8.50 -5.87 -2.66
CA MET A 51 8.80 -5.58 -1.26
C MET A 51 8.68 -6.87 -0.45
N THR A 52 9.61 -7.08 0.47
CA THR A 52 9.66 -8.28 1.32
C THR A 52 9.83 -7.88 2.77
N GLY A 53 8.96 -8.37 3.65
CA GLY A 53 9.13 -8.31 5.09
C GLY A 53 9.48 -9.70 5.61
N ARG A 54 10.48 -9.81 6.47
CA ARG A 54 10.88 -11.08 7.06
C ARG A 54 11.21 -10.96 8.54
N TYR A 55 10.96 -12.04 9.23
CA TYR A 55 11.16 -12.21 10.65
C TYR A 55 12.10 -13.41 10.83
N VAL A 56 13.33 -13.13 11.24
CA VAL A 56 14.44 -14.08 11.23
C VAL A 56 14.80 -14.46 12.66
N SER A 57 14.66 -15.73 13.01
CA SER A 57 15.15 -16.31 14.26
C SER A 57 16.54 -16.90 14.03
N ILE A 58 17.48 -16.64 14.95
CA ILE A 58 18.86 -17.13 14.90
C ILE A 58 19.07 -18.17 16.00
N ALA A 59 19.11 -19.44 15.61
CA ALA A 59 19.27 -20.54 16.55
C ALA A 59 20.61 -20.47 17.30
N GLY A 60 20.55 -20.60 18.63
CA GLY A 60 21.74 -20.64 19.50
C GLY A 60 22.14 -19.31 20.12
N ILE A 61 21.48 -18.20 19.76
CA ILE A 61 21.67 -16.89 20.41
C ILE A 61 20.48 -16.60 21.30
N SER A 62 20.69 -16.39 22.60
CA SER A 62 19.61 -15.94 23.49
C SER A 62 19.09 -14.57 23.07
N GLY A 63 17.76 -14.39 23.01
CA GLY A 63 17.17 -13.10 22.64
C GLY A 63 17.24 -12.01 23.72
N PHE A 64 17.27 -12.38 25.01
CA PHE A 64 17.47 -11.47 26.15
C PHE A 64 18.28 -12.15 27.27
N GLU A 65 18.75 -11.39 28.28
CA GLU A 65 19.40 -11.95 29.47
C GLU A 65 18.41 -12.79 30.31
N GLU A 66 18.93 -13.83 30.97
CA GLU A 66 18.17 -14.71 31.86
C GLU A 66 17.55 -13.91 33.02
N ASP A 67 16.34 -14.28 33.45
CA ASP A 67 15.78 -13.70 34.66
C ASP A 67 16.63 -14.09 35.90
N HIS A 68 16.32 -13.51 37.07
CA HIS A 68 17.02 -13.83 38.32
C HIS A 68 16.94 -15.31 38.76
N ALA A 69 16.13 -16.14 38.09
CA ALA A 69 15.99 -17.57 38.30
C ALA A 69 16.66 -18.43 37.19
N GLY A 70 17.37 -17.84 36.23
CA GLY A 70 18.14 -18.56 35.21
C GLY A 70 17.31 -19.16 34.08
N HIS A 71 16.09 -18.66 33.85
CA HIS A 71 15.23 -19.14 32.77
C HIS A 71 15.19 -18.16 31.60
N ASN A 72 15.66 -18.58 30.43
CA ASN A 72 15.47 -17.85 29.17
C ASN A 72 14.04 -18.08 28.64
N THR A 73 13.11 -17.19 28.98
CA THR A 73 11.70 -17.27 28.57
C THR A 73 11.45 -16.80 27.13
N TYR A 74 12.43 -16.15 26.47
CA TYR A 74 12.27 -15.55 25.14
C TYR A 74 12.78 -16.45 23.98
N GLY A 75 13.60 -17.45 24.30
CA GLY A 75 14.20 -18.36 23.33
C GLY A 75 15.26 -17.69 22.45
N ASP A 76 15.35 -18.12 21.20
CA ASP A 76 16.32 -17.60 20.23
C ASP A 76 16.12 -16.10 19.93
N TYR A 77 17.21 -15.40 19.60
CA TYR A 77 17.22 -14.01 19.15
C TYR A 77 16.51 -13.88 17.81
N LYS A 78 15.70 -12.83 17.67
CA LYS A 78 14.84 -12.64 16.50
C LYS A 78 14.93 -11.20 16.00
N ASP A 79 15.04 -11.05 14.70
CA ASP A 79 15.21 -9.76 14.02
C ASP A 79 14.18 -9.56 12.91
N LYS A 80 13.88 -8.29 12.61
CA LYS A 80 12.91 -7.89 11.59
C LYS A 80 13.63 -7.21 10.46
N VAL A 81 13.36 -7.66 9.24
CA VAL A 81 14.04 -7.15 8.07
C VAL A 81 13.03 -6.77 7.00
N PHE A 82 13.23 -5.60 6.40
CA PHE A 82 12.48 -5.14 5.25
C PHE A 82 13.41 -4.99 4.06
N ASP A 83 13.13 -5.72 3.00
CA ASP A 83 13.90 -5.71 1.77
C ASP A 83 13.07 -5.10 0.62
N ALA A 84 13.73 -4.47 -0.35
CA ALA A 84 13.11 -4.05 -1.60
C ALA A 84 13.96 -4.45 -2.79
N LYS A 85 13.29 -4.83 -3.89
CA LYS A 85 13.89 -5.09 -5.19
C LYS A 85 13.17 -4.26 -6.24
N LEU A 86 13.94 -3.47 -6.97
CA LEU A 86 13.48 -2.67 -8.10
C LEU A 86 14.07 -3.25 -9.39
N GLN A 87 13.22 -3.90 -10.20
CA GLN A 87 13.55 -4.27 -11.57
C GLN A 87 13.60 -3.00 -12.42
N LEU A 88 14.82 -2.61 -12.78
CA LEU A 88 15.09 -1.47 -13.63
C LEU A 88 14.79 -1.79 -15.09
N TRP A 89 15.08 -3.00 -15.56
CA TRP A 89 14.74 -3.40 -16.92
C TRP A 89 14.08 -4.76 -16.92
N PRO A 90 12.92 -4.93 -17.59
CA PRO A 90 12.41 -6.24 -17.89
C PRO A 90 13.29 -6.93 -18.94
N GLU A 91 13.22 -8.25 -18.97
CA GLU A 91 13.87 -9.06 -20.00
C GLU A 91 13.34 -8.69 -21.39
N GLY A 92 14.24 -8.45 -22.33
CA GLY A 92 13.92 -8.25 -23.75
C GLY A 92 14.23 -9.50 -24.58
N GLU A 93 14.17 -9.39 -25.90
CA GLU A 93 14.59 -10.48 -26.80
C GLU A 93 16.10 -10.76 -26.65
N PHE A 94 16.94 -9.72 -26.67
CA PHE A 94 18.40 -9.85 -26.56
C PHE A 94 18.98 -9.32 -25.24
N SER A 95 18.29 -8.40 -24.56
CA SER A 95 18.75 -7.84 -23.28
C SER A 95 18.32 -8.70 -22.09
N PRO A 96 19.15 -8.82 -21.03
CA PRO A 96 18.72 -9.41 -19.77
C PRO A 96 17.77 -8.46 -19.02
N ALA A 97 16.99 -9.01 -18.10
CA ALA A 97 16.38 -8.22 -17.04
C ALA A 97 17.47 -7.69 -16.12
N ILE A 98 17.30 -6.49 -15.57
CA ILE A 98 18.25 -5.85 -14.65
C ILE A 98 17.49 -5.39 -13.42
N ALA A 99 17.97 -5.73 -12.22
CA ALA A 99 17.39 -5.24 -10.97
C ALA A 99 18.44 -4.78 -9.98
N LEU A 100 18.08 -3.76 -9.20
CA LEU A 100 18.77 -3.38 -7.97
C LEU A 100 17.94 -3.87 -6.79
N GLY A 101 18.59 -4.45 -5.80
CA GLY A 101 17.95 -4.78 -4.54
C GLY A 101 18.74 -4.31 -3.35
N ARG A 102 18.01 -4.07 -2.28
CA ARG A 102 18.55 -3.72 -0.98
C ARG A 102 17.82 -4.52 0.08
N THR A 103 18.58 -5.22 0.90
CA THR A 103 18.07 -5.92 2.08
C THR A 103 18.29 -5.07 3.32
N ASP A 104 17.42 -5.24 4.31
CA ASP A 104 17.49 -4.54 5.60
C ASP A 104 17.51 -3.00 5.46
N LEU A 105 16.45 -2.47 4.83
CA LEU A 105 16.23 -1.04 4.63
C LEU A 105 16.02 -0.29 5.95
N PHE A 106 15.37 -0.95 6.91
CA PHE A 106 14.98 -0.39 8.19
C PHE A 106 15.18 -1.45 9.27
N GLY A 107 15.73 -1.07 10.41
CA GLY A 107 15.91 -1.97 11.55
C GLY A 107 17.34 -1.92 12.09
N THR A 108 17.83 -3.08 12.51
CA THR A 108 19.14 -3.30 13.13
C THR A 108 20.28 -3.31 12.11
N GLY A 109 20.00 -3.59 10.84
CA GLY A 109 21.02 -3.66 9.79
C GLY A 109 21.81 -4.98 9.76
N LEU A 110 21.42 -5.98 10.57
CA LEU A 110 22.13 -7.27 10.68
C LEU A 110 22.20 -8.03 9.37
N PHE A 111 21.22 -7.85 8.48
CA PHE A 111 21.16 -8.58 7.21
C PHE A 111 21.29 -7.66 5.99
N ARG A 112 21.95 -6.52 6.16
CA ARG A 112 22.07 -5.49 5.12
C ARG A 112 22.94 -5.92 3.96
N SER A 113 22.44 -5.74 2.75
CA SER A 113 23.18 -5.90 1.51
C SER A 113 22.56 -5.03 0.42
N ASN A 114 23.38 -4.56 -0.51
CA ASN A 114 22.95 -4.00 -1.78
C ASN A 114 23.42 -4.93 -2.90
N TYR A 115 22.62 -5.15 -3.92
CA TYR A 115 23.02 -5.97 -5.06
C TYR A 115 22.49 -5.45 -6.38
N LEU A 116 23.21 -5.80 -7.45
CA LEU A 116 22.78 -5.71 -8.84
C LEU A 116 22.66 -7.14 -9.38
N ALA A 117 21.54 -7.46 -10.02
CA ALA A 117 21.31 -8.73 -10.67
C ALA A 117 20.96 -8.52 -12.15
N LEU A 118 21.46 -9.41 -13.00
CA LEU A 118 21.13 -9.52 -14.41
C LEU A 118 20.59 -10.94 -14.66
N SER A 119 19.41 -11.05 -15.26
CA SER A 119 18.77 -12.36 -15.49
C SER A 119 18.31 -12.53 -16.94
N LYS A 120 18.45 -13.74 -17.46
CA LYS A 120 18.04 -14.09 -18.81
C LYS A 120 17.47 -15.50 -18.84
N ARG A 121 16.40 -15.69 -19.59
CA ARG A 121 15.75 -16.98 -19.77
C ARG A 121 15.91 -17.45 -21.21
N PHE A 122 16.42 -18.66 -21.33
CA PHE A 122 16.57 -19.40 -22.57
C PHE A 122 15.59 -20.56 -22.52
N ASP A 123 14.37 -20.33 -22.98
CA ASP A 123 13.27 -21.31 -22.96
C ASP A 123 12.95 -21.81 -21.54
N THR A 124 13.39 -23.03 -21.20
CA THR A 124 13.19 -23.70 -19.91
C THR A 124 14.29 -23.41 -18.89
N LEU A 125 15.39 -22.76 -19.31
CA LEU A 125 16.53 -22.44 -18.47
C LEU A 125 16.53 -20.95 -18.12
N GLU A 126 16.40 -20.64 -16.84
CA GLU A 126 16.54 -19.30 -16.28
C GLU A 126 17.92 -19.14 -15.66
N THR A 127 18.64 -18.09 -16.04
CA THR A 127 20.02 -17.83 -15.61
C THR A 127 20.13 -16.43 -15.02
N SER A 128 20.97 -16.27 -14.00
CA SER A 128 21.30 -14.95 -13.45
C SER A 128 22.77 -14.87 -13.07
N ILE A 129 23.30 -13.67 -13.19
CA ILE A 129 24.58 -13.25 -12.61
C ILE A 129 24.35 -11.96 -11.84
N GLY A 130 25.12 -11.74 -10.80
CA GLY A 130 25.03 -10.49 -10.06
C GLY A 130 26.23 -10.24 -9.17
N TYR A 131 26.20 -9.08 -8.53
CA TYR A 131 27.23 -8.66 -7.61
C TYR A 131 26.58 -7.97 -6.41
N GLY A 132 27.02 -8.35 -5.21
CA GLY A 132 26.56 -7.79 -3.96
C GLY A 132 27.66 -7.07 -3.19
N ASP A 133 27.23 -6.17 -2.31
CA ASP A 133 28.03 -5.53 -1.28
C ASP A 133 27.27 -5.60 0.06
N GLY A 134 27.99 -5.84 1.17
CA GLY A 134 27.41 -6.15 2.48
C GLY A 134 27.29 -7.67 2.69
N ARG A 135 26.14 -8.15 3.17
CA ARG A 135 25.97 -9.60 3.45
C ARG A 135 26.12 -10.48 2.21
N ILE A 136 25.59 -10.07 1.05
CA ILE A 136 26.00 -10.67 -0.23
C ILE A 136 27.29 -9.95 -0.60
N ASP A 137 28.42 -10.65 -0.59
CA ASP A 137 29.75 -10.06 -0.75
C ASP A 137 30.45 -10.66 -1.98
N GLY A 138 30.40 -9.92 -3.09
CA GLY A 138 31.03 -10.29 -4.34
C GLY A 138 30.06 -10.85 -5.39
N ALA A 139 30.62 -11.57 -6.36
CA ALA A 139 29.87 -12.09 -7.50
C ALA A 139 29.06 -13.34 -7.13
N PHE A 140 27.81 -13.39 -7.60
CA PHE A 140 26.93 -14.55 -7.46
C PHE A 140 26.34 -14.95 -8.81
N ALA A 141 25.88 -16.18 -8.90
CA ALA A 141 25.21 -16.71 -10.09
C ALA A 141 24.13 -17.71 -9.70
N GLY A 142 23.14 -17.88 -10.57
CA GLY A 142 22.07 -18.84 -10.35
C GLY A 142 21.50 -19.40 -11.66
N LEU A 143 21.03 -20.63 -11.58
CA LEU A 143 20.45 -21.40 -12.67
C LEU A 143 19.18 -22.09 -12.16
N ARG A 144 18.09 -21.98 -12.91
CA ARG A 144 16.84 -22.73 -12.67
C ARG A 144 16.43 -23.38 -13.98
N TRP A 145 16.24 -24.69 -13.96
CA TRP A 145 15.76 -25.46 -15.11
C TRP A 145 14.40 -26.07 -14.81
N THR A 146 13.40 -25.75 -15.64
CA THR A 146 12.02 -26.26 -15.53
C THR A 146 11.72 -27.13 -16.75
N PRO A 147 11.72 -28.48 -16.63
CA PRO A 147 11.44 -29.35 -17.77
C PRO A 147 10.04 -29.10 -18.36
N ARG A 148 9.91 -29.11 -19.69
CA ARG A 148 8.63 -28.81 -20.37
C ARG A 148 7.50 -29.76 -19.96
N ASP A 149 7.80 -31.05 -19.89
CA ASP A 149 6.82 -32.09 -19.53
C ASP A 149 6.48 -32.11 -18.04
N TYR A 150 7.27 -31.41 -17.21
CA TYR A 150 7.14 -31.35 -15.76
C TYR A 150 7.16 -29.90 -15.27
N ALA A 151 6.24 -29.08 -15.79
CA ALA A 151 6.17 -27.63 -15.50
C ALA A 151 6.00 -27.26 -14.00
N ASN A 152 5.68 -28.23 -13.15
CA ASN A 152 5.57 -28.07 -11.70
C ASN A 152 6.88 -28.36 -10.95
N TRP A 153 7.88 -28.95 -11.62
CA TRP A 153 9.19 -29.26 -11.05
C TRP A 153 10.24 -28.30 -11.61
N ALA A 154 11.19 -27.91 -10.77
CA ALA A 154 12.39 -27.22 -11.23
C ALA A 154 13.63 -27.68 -10.45
N LEU A 155 14.76 -27.77 -11.16
CA LEU A 155 16.07 -27.95 -10.56
C LEU A 155 16.76 -26.59 -10.48
N VAL A 156 17.36 -26.31 -9.32
CA VAL A 156 17.99 -25.03 -9.05
C VAL A 156 19.42 -25.25 -8.59
N ALA A 157 20.33 -24.42 -9.10
CA ALA A 157 21.69 -24.34 -8.61
C ALA A 157 22.11 -22.88 -8.49
N GLU A 158 22.93 -22.54 -7.50
CA GLU A 158 23.48 -21.20 -7.33
C GLU A 158 24.91 -21.24 -6.82
N TYR A 159 25.67 -20.18 -7.10
CA TYR A 159 26.84 -19.83 -6.33
C TYR A 159 26.42 -18.76 -5.32
N ASP A 160 26.35 -19.14 -4.04
CA ASP A 160 26.02 -18.24 -2.94
C ASP A 160 27.24 -17.44 -2.51
N ALA A 161 27.11 -16.11 -2.58
CA ALA A 161 28.15 -15.16 -2.20
C ALA A 161 27.97 -14.55 -0.81
N ARG A 162 27.10 -15.10 0.05
CA ARG A 162 26.90 -14.57 1.40
C ARG A 162 28.13 -14.72 2.29
N ASP A 163 28.51 -13.65 2.97
CA ASP A 163 29.50 -13.70 4.06
C ASP A 163 28.83 -14.10 5.38
N TYR A 164 28.80 -15.42 5.63
CA TYR A 164 28.25 -15.97 6.87
C TYR A 164 29.15 -15.77 8.09
N GLN A 165 30.46 -15.53 7.89
CA GLN A 165 31.39 -15.33 8.99
C GLN A 165 31.23 -13.94 9.61
N GLY A 166 30.75 -12.96 8.82
CA GLY A 166 30.36 -11.63 9.27
C GLY A 166 28.95 -11.53 9.88
N ASP A 167 28.17 -12.63 9.92
CA ASP A 167 26.82 -12.60 10.49
C ASP A 167 26.86 -12.38 12.03
N HIS A 168 25.76 -11.89 12.60
CA HIS A 168 25.65 -11.58 14.03
C HIS A 168 26.00 -12.78 14.91
N ARG A 169 27.04 -12.63 15.76
CA ARG A 169 27.56 -13.69 16.64
C ARG A 169 27.83 -14.99 15.88
N ALA A 170 28.34 -14.90 14.65
CA ALA A 170 28.58 -16.06 13.80
C ALA A 170 29.38 -17.17 14.48
N SER A 171 30.42 -16.83 15.28
CA SER A 171 31.25 -17.78 16.02
C SER A 171 30.51 -18.61 17.07
N GLU A 172 29.31 -18.19 17.47
CA GLU A 172 28.48 -18.84 18.48
C GLU A 172 27.30 -19.60 17.87
N THR A 173 27.16 -19.56 16.54
CA THR A 173 26.06 -20.19 15.82
C THR A 173 26.60 -21.08 14.71
N PHE A 174 25.70 -21.80 14.05
CA PHE A 174 26.07 -22.57 12.86
C PHE A 174 26.48 -21.68 11.68
N ALA A 175 26.35 -20.35 11.75
CA ALA A 175 26.81 -19.47 10.68
C ALA A 175 28.33 -19.57 10.45
N SER A 176 29.14 -19.81 11.50
CA SER A 176 30.59 -20.02 11.34
C SER A 176 30.98 -21.29 10.58
N GLU A 177 30.07 -22.25 10.44
CA GLU A 177 30.29 -23.47 9.65
C GLU A 177 29.89 -23.29 8.18
N ARG A 178 29.36 -22.12 7.82
CA ARG A 178 28.91 -21.82 6.45
C ARG A 178 29.96 -21.04 5.68
N SER A 179 30.01 -21.30 4.39
CA SER A 179 30.90 -20.63 3.45
C SER A 179 30.18 -20.30 2.15
N LYS A 180 30.77 -19.38 1.38
CA LYS A 180 30.38 -19.11 -0.01
C LYS A 180 30.59 -20.37 -0.85
N GLY A 181 29.73 -20.63 -1.82
CA GLY A 181 29.90 -21.82 -2.66
C GLY A 181 28.64 -22.26 -3.39
N VAL A 182 28.76 -23.41 -4.07
CA VAL A 182 27.69 -23.97 -4.90
C VAL A 182 26.65 -24.65 -4.02
N LYS A 183 25.38 -24.36 -4.30
CA LYS A 183 24.21 -24.96 -3.68
C LYS A 183 23.28 -25.48 -4.76
N ALA A 184 22.57 -26.56 -4.47
CA ALA A 184 21.62 -27.14 -5.40
C ALA A 184 20.32 -27.52 -4.69
N GLY A 185 19.21 -27.50 -5.42
CA GLY A 185 17.91 -27.81 -4.85
C GLY A 185 16.88 -28.19 -5.90
N VAL A 186 15.74 -28.65 -5.39
CA VAL A 186 14.55 -28.98 -6.18
C VAL A 186 13.39 -28.13 -5.68
N GLU A 187 12.61 -27.63 -6.62
CA GLU A 187 11.37 -26.89 -6.39
C GLU A 187 10.21 -27.72 -6.92
N TYR A 188 9.11 -27.73 -6.16
CA TYR A 188 7.84 -28.31 -6.57
C TYR A 188 6.70 -27.33 -6.31
N ARG A 189 5.85 -27.11 -7.32
CA ARG A 189 4.68 -26.25 -7.23
C ARG A 189 3.41 -27.07 -7.35
N TRP A 190 2.54 -26.94 -6.35
CA TRP A 190 1.21 -27.54 -6.32
C TRP A 190 0.14 -26.45 -6.15
N GLY A 191 -0.36 -25.94 -7.28
CA GLY A 191 -1.27 -24.80 -7.31
C GLY A 191 -0.64 -23.57 -6.65
N TRP A 192 -1.30 -23.06 -5.61
CA TRP A 192 -0.86 -22.00 -4.71
C TRP A 192 0.29 -22.37 -3.77
N LEU A 193 0.53 -23.64 -3.48
CA LEU A 193 1.63 -24.09 -2.61
C LEU A 193 2.92 -24.28 -3.42
N SER A 194 4.05 -23.87 -2.88
CA SER A 194 5.37 -24.20 -3.42
C SER A 194 6.30 -24.66 -2.31
N LEU A 195 7.06 -25.71 -2.60
CA LEU A 195 8.07 -26.29 -1.73
C LEU A 195 9.42 -26.25 -2.44
N GLN A 196 10.46 -25.87 -1.72
CA GLN A 196 11.84 -25.92 -2.18
C GLN A 196 12.65 -26.70 -1.14
N ALA A 197 13.39 -27.70 -1.59
CA ALA A 197 14.37 -28.40 -0.77
C ALA A 197 15.74 -28.20 -1.41
N ALA A 198 16.69 -27.69 -0.63
CA ALA A 198 18.04 -27.40 -1.07
C ALA A 198 19.06 -28.16 -0.23
N HIS A 199 20.16 -28.56 -0.86
CA HIS A 199 21.31 -29.16 -0.22
C HIS A 199 22.54 -28.26 -0.42
N GLN A 200 23.28 -28.10 0.66
CA GLN A 200 24.52 -27.34 0.76
C GLN A 200 25.56 -28.26 1.39
N ALA A 201 26.84 -28.00 1.16
CA ALA A 201 27.91 -28.86 1.69
C ALA A 201 27.83 -29.09 3.22
N SER A 202 27.32 -28.11 3.97
CA SER A 202 27.20 -28.18 5.43
C SER A 202 25.84 -28.66 5.95
N HIS A 203 24.73 -28.47 5.20
CA HIS A 203 23.37 -28.77 5.68
C HIS A 203 22.33 -28.76 4.56
N ALA A 204 21.12 -29.22 4.87
CA ALA A 204 19.94 -29.05 4.04
C ALA A 204 19.11 -27.83 4.48
N ALA A 205 18.38 -27.25 3.52
CA ALA A 205 17.47 -26.15 3.75
C ALA A 205 16.12 -26.42 3.09
N ILE A 206 15.05 -25.89 3.66
CA ILE A 206 13.70 -26.01 3.12
C ILE A 206 13.01 -24.65 3.09
N ASN A 207 12.19 -24.41 2.07
CA ASN A 207 11.32 -23.25 1.96
C ASN A 207 9.92 -23.75 1.58
N ALA A 208 8.91 -23.38 2.36
CA ALA A 208 7.52 -23.67 2.05
C ALA A 208 6.76 -22.35 1.95
N MET A 209 5.97 -22.16 0.89
CA MET A 209 5.31 -20.89 0.63
C MET A 209 3.96 -21.05 -0.05
N VAL A 210 3.09 -20.08 0.18
CA VAL A 210 1.79 -19.93 -0.48
C VAL A 210 1.83 -18.66 -1.34
N ASN A 211 1.44 -18.78 -2.61
CA ASN A 211 1.39 -17.69 -3.58
C ASN A 211 -0.08 -17.33 -3.88
N ILE A 212 -0.45 -16.08 -3.64
CA ILE A 212 -1.81 -15.54 -3.78
C ILE A 212 -1.82 -14.49 -4.89
N PRO A 213 -2.63 -14.68 -5.96
CA PRO A 213 -2.72 -13.75 -7.08
C PRO A 213 -3.72 -12.61 -6.77
N LEU A 214 -3.25 -11.50 -6.22
CA LEU A 214 -4.11 -10.37 -5.84
C LEU A 214 -4.79 -9.69 -7.05
N ASN A 215 -4.27 -9.86 -8.25
CA ASN A 215 -4.86 -9.33 -9.49
C ASN A 215 -5.92 -10.25 -10.12
N GLU A 216 -6.17 -11.43 -9.56
CA GLU A 216 -7.34 -12.22 -9.88
C GLU A 216 -8.52 -11.74 -9.02
N ARG A 217 -9.70 -11.56 -9.63
CA ARG A 217 -10.89 -11.03 -8.94
C ARG A 217 -11.37 -11.98 -7.85
N GLU A 218 -11.48 -13.25 -8.21
CA GLU A 218 -11.98 -14.35 -7.39
C GLU A 218 -11.02 -15.53 -7.56
N PHE A 219 -10.07 -15.67 -6.64
CA PHE A 219 -9.18 -16.84 -6.60
C PHE A 219 -9.72 -17.95 -5.68
N VAL A 220 -10.77 -17.66 -4.90
CA VAL A 220 -11.64 -18.64 -4.24
C VAL A 220 -13.01 -18.59 -4.93
N PRO A 221 -13.46 -19.68 -5.59
CA PRO A 221 -14.74 -19.68 -6.29
C PRO A 221 -15.95 -19.50 -5.37
N HIS A 222 -16.90 -18.66 -5.78
CA HIS A 222 -18.13 -18.34 -5.05
C HIS A 222 -19.22 -19.42 -5.18
N ILE A 223 -18.95 -20.63 -4.68
CA ILE A 223 -19.83 -21.80 -4.82
C ILE A 223 -21.11 -21.74 -3.97
N TYR A 224 -21.19 -20.85 -2.96
CA TYR A 224 -22.36 -20.70 -2.09
C TYR A 224 -23.19 -19.44 -2.39
N GLU A 225 -22.99 -18.83 -3.56
CA GLU A 225 -23.83 -17.70 -3.97
C GLU A 225 -25.28 -18.13 -4.25
N PRO A 226 -26.28 -17.43 -3.68
CA PRO A 226 -27.66 -17.72 -3.99
C PRO A 226 -27.94 -17.42 -5.48
N PRO A 227 -28.75 -18.27 -6.13
CA PRO A 227 -29.08 -18.10 -7.54
C PRO A 227 -29.81 -16.78 -7.77
N ILE A 228 -29.76 -16.31 -9.01
CA ILE A 228 -30.53 -15.15 -9.45
C ILE A 228 -32.01 -15.40 -9.13
N PHE A 229 -32.69 -14.40 -8.57
CA PHE A 229 -34.09 -14.53 -8.20
C PHE A 229 -34.96 -14.93 -9.39
N ALA A 230 -35.61 -16.08 -9.27
CA ALA A 230 -36.59 -16.61 -10.19
C ALA A 230 -37.77 -17.15 -9.36
N PRO A 231 -38.95 -16.50 -9.37
CA PRO A 231 -40.06 -16.94 -8.55
C PRO A 231 -40.61 -18.28 -9.08
N LYS A 232 -40.94 -19.21 -8.18
CA LYS A 232 -41.52 -20.54 -8.55
C LYS A 232 -42.82 -20.42 -9.34
N ALA A 233 -43.62 -19.40 -9.03
CA ALA A 233 -44.81 -19.02 -9.78
C ALA A 233 -44.72 -17.53 -10.10
N LEU A 234 -45.05 -17.14 -11.34
CA LEU A 234 -45.00 -15.75 -11.76
C LEU A 234 -46.05 -14.93 -10.97
N PRO A 235 -45.63 -13.93 -10.17
CA PRO A 235 -46.59 -13.07 -9.49
C PRO A 235 -47.37 -12.24 -10.52
N GLN A 236 -48.65 -12.03 -10.25
CA GLN A 236 -49.48 -11.17 -11.09
C GLN A 236 -49.12 -9.71 -10.80
N ARG A 237 -48.62 -9.00 -11.82
CA ARG A 237 -48.30 -7.57 -11.69
C ARG A 237 -49.57 -6.75 -11.47
N PRO A 238 -49.63 -5.88 -10.44
CA PRO A 238 -50.80 -5.04 -10.19
C PRO A 238 -50.91 -3.90 -11.21
N SER A 239 -52.11 -3.33 -11.32
CA SER A 239 -52.27 -2.02 -11.97
C SER A 239 -51.69 -0.89 -11.09
N ALA A 240 -51.41 0.25 -11.71
CA ALA A 240 -51.00 1.48 -11.02
C ALA A 240 -52.00 1.97 -9.97
N GLU A 241 -53.28 1.62 -10.11
CA GLU A 241 -54.31 1.92 -9.12
C GLU A 241 -54.25 0.94 -7.96
N GLN A 242 -54.18 -0.36 -8.25
CA GLN A 242 -54.04 -1.42 -7.24
C GLN A 242 -52.80 -1.22 -6.35
N TRP A 243 -51.66 -0.84 -6.95
CA TRP A 243 -50.44 -0.54 -6.18
C TRP A 243 -50.61 0.63 -5.21
N ARG A 244 -51.41 1.65 -5.58
CA ARG A 244 -51.66 2.82 -4.73
C ARG A 244 -52.71 2.55 -3.66
N SER A 245 -53.70 1.71 -3.95
CA SER A 245 -54.80 1.41 -3.03
C SER A 245 -54.46 0.31 -2.02
N ASP A 246 -53.56 -0.62 -2.36
CA ASP A 246 -53.22 -1.77 -1.52
C ASP A 246 -51.70 -1.84 -1.25
N PRO A 247 -51.26 -1.57 -0.01
CA PRO A 247 -49.84 -1.61 0.35
C PRO A 247 -49.25 -3.02 0.27
N ALA A 248 -50.06 -4.09 0.20
CA ALA A 248 -49.59 -5.47 0.14
C ALA A 248 -48.70 -5.72 -1.09
N TYR A 249 -48.93 -5.03 -2.21
CA TYR A 249 -48.11 -5.16 -3.42
C TYR A 249 -46.71 -4.59 -3.24
N ALA A 250 -46.59 -3.39 -2.66
CA ALA A 250 -45.30 -2.79 -2.34
C ALA A 250 -44.56 -3.63 -1.28
N GLN A 251 -45.28 -4.09 -0.24
CA GLN A 251 -44.73 -4.96 0.79
C GLN A 251 -44.30 -6.33 0.25
N ALA A 252 -44.91 -6.85 -0.81
CA ALA A 252 -44.48 -8.10 -1.43
C ALA A 252 -43.11 -7.94 -2.11
N LEU A 253 -42.91 -6.88 -2.90
CA LEU A 253 -41.60 -6.57 -3.47
C LEU A 253 -40.55 -6.34 -2.38
N GLN A 254 -40.90 -5.56 -1.35
CA GLN A 254 -39.99 -5.27 -0.23
C GLN A 254 -39.57 -6.55 0.50
N ARG A 255 -40.50 -7.47 0.83
CA ARG A 255 -40.20 -8.76 1.46
C ARG A 255 -39.25 -9.62 0.63
N VAL A 256 -39.48 -9.71 -0.68
CA VAL A 256 -38.62 -10.49 -1.58
C VAL A 256 -37.22 -9.89 -1.72
N LEU A 257 -37.10 -8.56 -1.67
CA LEU A 257 -35.79 -7.91 -1.59
C LEU A 257 -35.11 -8.18 -0.25
N HIS A 258 -35.82 -8.16 0.88
CA HIS A 258 -35.25 -8.51 2.18
C HIS A 258 -34.76 -9.96 2.25
N GLN A 259 -35.47 -10.90 1.64
CA GLN A 259 -35.02 -12.29 1.48
C GLN A 259 -33.74 -12.45 0.64
N GLN A 260 -33.32 -11.40 -0.07
CA GLN A 260 -32.10 -11.33 -0.87
C GLN A 260 -31.05 -10.39 -0.24
N ASP A 261 -31.08 -10.20 1.08
CA ASP A 261 -30.12 -9.42 1.89
C ASP A 261 -30.14 -7.91 1.63
N TYR A 262 -31.16 -7.40 0.94
CA TYR A 262 -31.36 -5.96 0.81
C TYR A 262 -31.89 -5.36 2.10
N THR A 263 -31.40 -4.17 2.42
CA THR A 263 -31.72 -3.42 3.63
C THR A 263 -32.06 -1.99 3.27
N LEU A 264 -32.71 -1.26 4.18
CA LEU A 264 -33.18 0.12 3.95
C LEU A 264 -34.02 0.27 2.68
N VAL A 265 -34.81 -0.76 2.36
CA VAL A 265 -35.64 -0.77 1.15
C VAL A 265 -36.81 0.18 1.35
N SER A 266 -36.89 1.21 0.51
CA SER A 266 -38.08 2.08 0.42
C SER A 266 -38.53 2.17 -1.03
N LEU A 267 -39.83 2.04 -1.24
CA LEU A 267 -40.45 2.03 -2.56
C LEU A 267 -41.43 3.20 -2.68
N SER A 268 -41.48 3.85 -3.84
CA SER A 268 -42.60 4.74 -4.16
C SER A 268 -42.92 4.67 -5.65
N TYR A 269 -44.18 4.85 -6.00
CA TYR A 269 -44.63 4.81 -7.39
C TYR A 269 -45.39 6.08 -7.75
N ARG A 270 -44.84 6.89 -8.66
CA ARG A 270 -45.43 8.18 -9.08
C ARG A 270 -45.25 8.37 -10.58
N ASN A 271 -46.30 8.79 -11.28
CA ASN A 271 -46.27 9.13 -12.71
C ASN A 271 -45.64 8.06 -13.63
N GLY A 272 -45.93 6.78 -13.39
CA GLY A 272 -45.35 5.69 -14.17
C GLY A 272 -43.89 5.36 -13.83
N THR A 273 -43.32 5.95 -12.78
CA THR A 273 -41.95 5.70 -12.33
C THR A 273 -41.97 4.96 -10.98
N LEU A 274 -41.28 3.83 -10.92
CA LEU A 274 -40.99 3.13 -9.66
C LEU A 274 -39.65 3.64 -9.11
N HIS A 275 -39.69 4.32 -7.98
CA HIS A 275 -38.50 4.73 -7.24
C HIS A 275 -38.19 3.69 -6.16
N MET A 276 -36.91 3.31 -6.07
CA MET A 276 -36.40 2.38 -5.07
C MET A 276 -35.18 3.00 -4.39
N ASN A 277 -35.19 3.05 -3.07
CA ASN A 277 -33.98 3.25 -2.28
C ASN A 277 -33.61 1.90 -1.66
N LEU A 278 -32.34 1.53 -1.69
CA LEU A 278 -31.90 0.25 -1.11
C LEU A 278 -30.42 0.27 -0.76
N SER A 279 -30.03 -0.66 0.09
CA SER A 279 -28.66 -1.05 0.41
C SER A 279 -28.58 -2.58 0.35
N ASN A 280 -27.39 -3.15 0.28
CA ASN A 280 -27.19 -4.59 0.39
C ASN A 280 -26.11 -4.91 1.44
N SER A 281 -26.38 -5.89 2.30
CA SER A 281 -25.46 -6.26 3.38
C SER A 281 -24.40 -7.29 2.98
N ARG A 282 -24.58 -7.99 1.85
CA ARG A 282 -23.73 -9.10 1.40
C ARG A 282 -22.96 -8.79 0.12
N ILE A 283 -23.65 -8.32 -0.92
CA ILE A 283 -23.08 -8.06 -2.26
C ILE A 283 -22.13 -6.87 -2.20
N SER A 284 -20.87 -7.08 -2.59
CA SER A 284 -19.83 -6.05 -2.53
C SER A 284 -19.81 -5.13 -3.76
N ASP A 285 -20.22 -5.61 -4.95
CA ASP A 285 -20.35 -4.79 -6.16
C ASP A 285 -21.71 -4.09 -6.22
N MET A 286 -21.70 -2.75 -6.26
CA MET A 286 -22.92 -1.94 -6.32
C MET A 286 -23.72 -2.22 -7.60
N GLY A 287 -23.06 -2.41 -8.75
CA GLY A 287 -23.71 -2.67 -10.04
C GLY A 287 -24.51 -3.97 -10.03
N ARG A 288 -23.88 -5.06 -9.56
CA ARG A 288 -24.48 -6.37 -9.32
C ARG A 288 -25.67 -6.28 -8.36
N ALA A 289 -25.53 -5.54 -7.25
CA ALA A 289 -26.61 -5.33 -6.31
C ALA A 289 -27.79 -4.57 -6.94
N VAL A 290 -27.55 -3.55 -7.77
CA VAL A 290 -28.66 -2.85 -8.46
C VAL A 290 -29.31 -3.76 -9.50
N GLY A 291 -28.53 -4.52 -10.27
CA GLY A 291 -29.01 -5.44 -11.30
C GLY A 291 -29.94 -6.53 -10.75
N ARG A 292 -29.56 -7.18 -9.63
CA ARG A 292 -30.42 -8.14 -8.93
C ARG A 292 -31.70 -7.51 -8.40
N ALA A 293 -31.63 -6.29 -7.86
CA ALA A 293 -32.79 -5.59 -7.33
C ALA A 293 -33.80 -5.26 -8.43
N VAL A 294 -33.35 -4.70 -9.56
CA VAL A 294 -34.27 -4.37 -10.66
C VAL A 294 -34.82 -5.61 -11.34
N ARG A 295 -34.06 -6.70 -11.43
CA ARG A 295 -34.56 -7.99 -11.93
C ARG A 295 -35.72 -8.50 -11.05
N THR A 296 -35.59 -8.38 -9.74
CA THR A 296 -36.69 -8.68 -8.81
C THR A 296 -37.87 -7.73 -9.02
N ALA A 297 -37.62 -6.42 -9.15
CA ALA A 297 -38.65 -5.42 -9.35
C ALA A 297 -39.48 -5.66 -10.62
N LEU A 298 -38.89 -6.16 -11.72
CA LEU A 298 -39.61 -6.47 -12.96
C LEU A 298 -40.79 -7.44 -12.77
N TYR A 299 -40.71 -8.35 -11.79
CA TYR A 299 -41.78 -9.30 -11.48
C TYR A 299 -42.92 -8.67 -10.70
N TYR A 300 -42.66 -7.66 -9.87
CA TYR A 300 -43.64 -7.12 -8.91
C TYR A 300 -44.14 -5.72 -9.25
N MET A 301 -43.43 -4.96 -10.08
CA MET A 301 -43.76 -3.57 -10.41
C MET A 301 -45.16 -3.43 -11.05
N PRO A 302 -45.80 -2.25 -10.96
CA PRO A 302 -47.05 -1.98 -11.65
C PRO A 302 -46.95 -2.16 -13.17
N GLN A 303 -48.02 -2.63 -13.82
CA GLN A 303 -48.04 -2.87 -15.27
C GLN A 303 -47.74 -1.61 -16.10
N GLN A 304 -48.12 -0.44 -15.60
CA GLN A 304 -47.92 0.85 -16.25
C GLN A 304 -46.56 1.48 -15.95
N THR A 305 -45.61 0.73 -15.36
CA THR A 305 -44.25 1.23 -15.09
C THR A 305 -43.50 1.48 -16.39
N ARG A 306 -43.08 2.73 -16.60
CA ARG A 306 -42.28 3.18 -17.75
C ARG A 306 -40.82 3.41 -17.40
N ARG A 307 -40.54 3.72 -16.12
CA ARG A 307 -39.18 3.99 -15.64
C ARG A 307 -38.95 3.36 -14.26
N ILE A 308 -37.72 2.94 -14.01
CA ILE A 308 -37.27 2.53 -12.68
C ILE A 308 -36.12 3.44 -12.29
N LYS A 309 -36.17 4.01 -11.08
CA LYS A 309 -35.08 4.79 -10.48
C LYS A 309 -34.60 4.07 -9.24
N VAL A 310 -33.31 3.80 -9.13
CA VAL A 310 -32.70 3.12 -7.99
C VAL A 310 -31.63 4.01 -7.38
N THR A 311 -31.80 4.37 -6.12
CA THR A 311 -30.78 5.04 -5.31
C THR A 311 -30.15 4.00 -4.39
N TYR A 312 -28.86 3.71 -4.60
CA TYR A 312 -28.09 2.82 -3.75
C TYR A 312 -27.47 3.63 -2.60
N THR A 313 -27.65 3.15 -1.38
CA THR A 313 -27.18 3.83 -0.17
C THR A 313 -26.25 2.97 0.66
N GLU A 314 -25.37 3.64 1.41
CA GLU A 314 -24.56 3.05 2.47
C GLU A 314 -24.74 3.87 3.73
N LEU A 315 -25.28 3.28 4.81
CA LEU A 315 -25.64 4.02 6.03
C LEU A 315 -26.48 5.27 5.75
N ASP A 316 -27.51 5.13 4.91
CA ASP A 316 -28.33 6.25 4.40
C ASP A 316 -27.56 7.30 3.56
N LEU A 317 -26.27 7.16 3.28
CA LEU A 317 -25.59 8.04 2.31
C LEU A 317 -25.85 7.57 0.88
N PRO A 318 -26.41 8.41 -0.01
CA PRO A 318 -26.61 8.03 -1.40
C PRO A 318 -25.25 8.00 -2.12
N LEU A 319 -24.86 6.81 -2.58
CA LEU A 319 -23.60 6.59 -3.30
C LEU A 319 -23.81 6.61 -4.82
N GLY A 320 -24.84 5.91 -5.31
CA GLY A 320 -25.14 5.82 -6.73
C GLY A 320 -26.63 5.95 -7.03
N HIS A 321 -26.95 6.49 -8.21
CA HIS A 321 -28.31 6.60 -8.72
C HIS A 321 -28.36 6.05 -10.15
N TYR A 322 -29.30 5.12 -10.38
CA TYR A 322 -29.54 4.46 -11.64
C TYR A 322 -30.94 4.78 -12.14
N GLU A 323 -31.07 5.21 -13.38
CA GLU A 323 -32.37 5.42 -14.04
C GLU A 323 -32.47 4.56 -15.30
N PHE A 324 -33.53 3.78 -15.38
CA PHE A 324 -33.85 2.93 -16.53
C PHE A 324 -35.03 3.53 -17.28
N PHE A 325 -34.79 3.95 -18.51
CA PHE A 325 -35.76 4.70 -19.32
C PHE A 325 -36.66 3.80 -20.18
N ASP A 326 -36.22 2.58 -20.45
CA ASP A 326 -36.96 1.57 -21.23
C ASP A 326 -36.92 0.22 -20.50
N ILE A 327 -38.09 -0.19 -20.00
CA ILE A 327 -38.23 -1.42 -19.23
C ILE A 327 -38.14 -2.68 -20.11
N GLY A 328 -38.52 -2.57 -21.39
CA GLY A 328 -38.35 -3.63 -22.37
C GLY A 328 -36.86 -3.90 -22.62
N ALA A 329 -36.09 -2.84 -22.88
CA ALA A 329 -34.64 -2.93 -23.06
C ALA A 329 -33.94 -3.48 -21.81
N LEU A 330 -34.34 -3.05 -20.60
CA LEU A 330 -33.83 -3.61 -19.34
C LEU A 330 -34.09 -5.12 -19.24
N ASN A 331 -35.32 -5.55 -19.52
CA ASN A 331 -35.68 -6.96 -19.48
C ASN A 331 -34.94 -7.78 -20.55
N ASP A 332 -34.82 -7.24 -21.76
CA ASP A 332 -34.10 -7.87 -22.86
C ASP A 332 -32.61 -8.01 -22.55
N TYR A 333 -32.00 -7.00 -21.93
CA TYR A 333 -30.60 -7.04 -21.51
C TYR A 333 -30.35 -8.10 -20.43
N LEU A 334 -31.16 -8.09 -19.38
CA LEU A 334 -31.10 -9.07 -18.29
C LEU A 334 -31.36 -10.51 -18.77
N ALA A 335 -32.11 -10.67 -19.88
CA ALA A 335 -32.46 -11.95 -20.49
C ALA A 335 -31.49 -12.41 -21.59
N GLY A 336 -30.41 -11.68 -21.90
CA GLY A 336 -29.49 -12.13 -22.95
C GLY A 336 -29.79 -11.63 -24.37
N ARG A 337 -30.89 -10.89 -24.58
CA ARG A 337 -31.44 -10.58 -25.91
C ARG A 337 -30.84 -9.35 -26.58
N ILE A 338 -30.30 -8.41 -25.80
CA ILE A 338 -29.48 -7.30 -26.30
C ILE A 338 -28.12 -7.28 -25.60
N ASP A 339 -27.14 -6.66 -26.25
CA ASP A 339 -25.81 -6.47 -25.69
C ASP A 339 -25.73 -5.23 -24.77
N ARG A 340 -24.60 -5.10 -24.08
CA ARG A 340 -24.35 -4.02 -23.11
C ARG A 340 -24.23 -2.66 -23.79
N GLN A 341 -23.71 -2.60 -25.01
CA GLN A 341 -23.52 -1.36 -25.73
C GLN A 341 -24.86 -0.72 -26.08
N ARG A 342 -25.80 -1.51 -26.60
CA ARG A 342 -27.17 -1.07 -26.87
C ARG A 342 -27.93 -0.75 -25.59
N PHE A 343 -27.72 -1.51 -24.51
CA PHE A 343 -28.40 -1.25 -23.24
C PHE A 343 -28.04 0.12 -22.63
N ARG A 344 -26.80 0.62 -22.85
CA ARG A 344 -26.35 1.93 -22.33
C ARG A 344 -27.21 3.10 -22.79
N ASP A 345 -27.83 3.03 -23.95
CA ASP A 345 -28.72 4.10 -24.45
C ASP A 345 -30.01 4.23 -23.61
N PHE A 346 -30.31 3.23 -22.77
CA PHE A 346 -31.53 3.12 -21.98
C PHE A 346 -31.29 3.17 -20.46
N VAL A 347 -30.05 3.40 -20.02
CA VAL A 347 -29.69 3.50 -18.60
C VAL A 347 -28.77 4.68 -18.32
N LEU A 348 -29.06 5.41 -17.25
CA LEU A 348 -28.18 6.44 -16.69
C LEU A 348 -27.67 5.99 -15.32
N ALA A 349 -26.35 5.92 -15.17
CA ALA A 349 -25.69 5.71 -13.88
C ALA A 349 -24.90 6.97 -13.50
N ARG A 350 -25.12 7.50 -12.30
CA ARG A 350 -24.46 8.72 -11.80
C ARG A 350 -24.31 8.69 -10.27
N PRO A 351 -23.51 9.59 -9.67
CA PRO A 351 -23.49 9.77 -8.22
C PRO A 351 -24.88 10.10 -7.69
N GLY A 352 -25.22 9.52 -6.53
CA GLY A 352 -26.49 9.77 -5.86
C GLY A 352 -26.52 11.15 -5.19
N ASN A 353 -27.60 11.91 -5.37
CA ASN A 353 -27.80 13.22 -4.76
C ASN A 353 -28.80 13.14 -3.59
N PRO A 354 -28.80 14.12 -2.66
CA PRO A 354 -29.77 14.14 -1.55
C PRO A 354 -31.23 14.11 -2.03
N GLN A 355 -31.52 14.79 -3.13
CA GLN A 355 -32.85 14.87 -3.75
C GLN A 355 -33.32 13.55 -4.39
N ASP A 356 -32.41 12.59 -4.62
CA ASP A 356 -32.74 11.30 -5.20
C ASP A 356 -33.30 10.31 -4.16
N LYS A 357 -33.18 10.64 -2.87
CA LYS A 357 -33.72 9.82 -1.79
C LYS A 357 -35.22 10.07 -1.69
N ILE A 358 -35.96 8.99 -1.50
CA ILE A 358 -37.37 9.05 -1.14
C ILE A 358 -37.41 9.36 0.36
N GLU A 359 -38.03 10.47 0.76
CA GLU A 359 -38.29 10.74 2.18
C GLU A 359 -39.16 9.61 2.74
N HIS A 360 -38.87 9.15 3.96
CA HIS A 360 -39.64 8.10 4.65
C HIS A 360 -41.06 8.54 5.05
N THR A 361 -41.53 9.67 4.54
CA THR A 361 -42.84 10.26 4.81
C THR A 361 -43.85 9.74 3.78
N ASP A 362 -44.69 8.81 4.23
CA ASP A 362 -46.15 8.73 3.95
C ASP A 362 -46.72 7.32 3.75
N ASP A 363 -45.91 6.25 3.79
CA ASP A 363 -46.44 4.89 3.84
C ASP A 363 -46.17 4.28 5.22
N GLY A 364 -47.09 4.49 6.16
CA GLY A 364 -47.06 4.00 7.55
C GLY A 364 -46.89 2.48 7.74
N GLY A 365 -46.74 1.71 6.64
CA GLY A 365 -46.47 0.28 6.62
C GLY A 365 -44.99 -0.12 6.50
N SER A 366 -44.07 0.79 6.16
CA SER A 366 -42.64 0.43 5.95
C SER A 366 -41.91 0.07 7.26
N LEU A 367 -42.25 0.72 8.38
CA LEU A 367 -41.75 0.37 9.71
C LEU A 367 -42.35 -0.95 10.24
N GLN A 368 -43.61 -1.25 9.92
CA GLN A 368 -44.30 -2.48 10.35
C GLN A 368 -43.86 -3.71 9.55
N ALA A 369 -43.60 -3.58 8.25
CA ALA A 369 -43.11 -4.69 7.43
C ALA A 369 -41.67 -5.10 7.79
N GLY A 370 -40.82 -4.12 8.17
CA GLY A 370 -39.44 -4.40 8.60
C GLY A 370 -39.31 -5.06 9.97
N LEU A 371 -40.32 -4.93 10.83
CA LEU A 371 -40.41 -5.57 12.15
C LEU A 371 -41.02 -6.99 12.11
N ALA A 372 -41.64 -7.39 11.00
CA ALA A 372 -42.35 -8.66 10.87
C ALA A 372 -41.48 -9.81 10.33
N ASP A 373 -40.37 -9.50 9.64
CA ASP A 373 -39.38 -10.50 9.18
C ASP A 373 -38.26 -10.61 10.21
N ASP A 374 -38.58 -11.21 11.36
CA ASP A 374 -37.62 -11.51 12.42
C ASP A 374 -36.80 -12.75 12.00
N ASN A 375 -35.69 -12.53 11.29
CA ASN A 375 -34.71 -13.59 11.09
C ASN A 375 -34.20 -14.01 12.48
N GLY A 376 -34.50 -15.26 12.87
CA GLY A 376 -34.09 -15.84 14.15
C GLY A 376 -32.57 -15.76 14.35
N LEU A 377 -32.13 -15.90 15.61
CA LEU A 377 -30.70 -15.94 15.94
C LEU A 377 -30.01 -17.05 15.13
N ALA A 378 -29.12 -16.70 14.21
CA ALA A 378 -28.44 -17.66 13.35
C ALA A 378 -27.03 -17.93 13.88
N VAL A 379 -26.69 -19.22 14.02
CA VAL A 379 -25.29 -19.68 14.13
C VAL A 379 -24.75 -19.74 12.71
N LEU A 380 -23.78 -18.88 12.40
CA LEU A 380 -23.18 -18.80 11.08
C LEU A 380 -21.72 -19.22 11.20
N MET A 381 -21.30 -20.16 10.35
CA MET A 381 -19.91 -20.61 10.28
C MET A 381 -19.28 -20.00 9.02
N SER A 382 -18.10 -19.41 9.17
CA SER A 382 -17.31 -18.86 8.05
C SER A 382 -18.00 -17.74 7.25
N GLU A 383 -18.83 -16.92 7.91
CA GLU A 383 -19.42 -15.71 7.33
C GLU A 383 -18.81 -14.48 8.01
N ASP A 384 -18.63 -13.38 7.27
CA ASP A 384 -17.92 -12.17 7.74
C ASP A 384 -16.46 -12.37 8.17
N GLY A 385 -15.86 -13.54 7.88
CA GLY A 385 -14.49 -13.90 8.26
C GLY A 385 -14.34 -14.57 9.61
N ASP A 386 -15.44 -14.79 10.32
CA ASP A 386 -15.42 -15.43 11.63
C ASP A 386 -15.70 -16.93 11.51
N MET A 387 -14.92 -17.74 12.24
CA MET A 387 -15.09 -19.20 12.24
C MET A 387 -16.49 -19.61 12.72
N VAL A 388 -16.95 -18.98 13.81
CA VAL A 388 -18.29 -19.16 14.38
C VAL A 388 -18.76 -17.80 14.88
N GLN A 389 -19.94 -17.38 14.43
CA GLN A 389 -20.59 -16.19 14.93
C GLN A 389 -22.07 -16.44 15.22
N LEU A 390 -22.60 -15.72 16.22
CA LEU A 390 -24.04 -15.57 16.43
C LEU A 390 -24.43 -14.21 15.88
N ARG A 391 -25.29 -14.20 14.85
CA ARG A 391 -25.74 -12.95 14.22
C ARG A 391 -27.26 -12.89 14.15
N LYS A 392 -27.79 -11.71 14.47
CA LYS A 392 -29.15 -11.30 14.13
C LYS A 392 -29.08 -9.95 13.44
N GLN A 393 -29.66 -9.84 12.25
CA GLN A 393 -29.71 -8.58 11.52
C GLN A 393 -31.09 -8.41 10.90
N ASP A 394 -31.62 -7.18 10.95
CA ASP A 394 -32.92 -6.85 10.35
C ASP A 394 -32.80 -6.01 9.07
N SER A 395 -33.96 -5.72 8.50
CA SER A 395 -34.15 -4.88 7.31
C SER A 395 -33.67 -3.44 7.46
N LEU A 396 -33.50 -2.94 8.68
CA LEU A 396 -33.11 -1.56 9.02
C LEU A 396 -31.63 -1.42 9.38
N LEU A 397 -30.82 -2.46 9.12
CA LEU A 397 -29.40 -2.56 9.51
C LEU A 397 -29.18 -2.64 11.02
N ASN A 398 -30.19 -2.95 11.82
CA ASN A 398 -29.96 -3.27 13.23
C ASN A 398 -29.29 -4.64 13.28
N ARG A 399 -28.12 -4.70 13.93
CA ARG A 399 -27.28 -5.90 13.97
C ARG A 399 -26.85 -6.18 15.40
N PHE A 400 -26.99 -7.44 15.79
CA PHE A 400 -26.28 -8.00 16.93
C PHE A 400 -25.34 -9.10 16.42
N LYS A 401 -24.07 -9.06 16.83
CA LYS A 401 -23.05 -10.03 16.42
C LYS A 401 -22.13 -10.38 17.58
N VAL A 402 -21.95 -11.67 17.87
CA VAL A 402 -20.90 -12.16 18.77
C VAL A 402 -19.89 -12.97 17.97
N ALA A 403 -18.62 -12.59 18.04
CA ALA A 403 -17.53 -13.27 17.33
C ALA A 403 -16.19 -13.18 18.10
N PRO A 404 -15.27 -14.15 17.92
CA PRO A 404 -13.91 -14.03 18.43
C PRO A 404 -13.16 -12.91 17.70
N ARG A 405 -12.27 -12.21 18.40
CA ARG A 405 -11.40 -11.17 17.88
C ARG A 405 -9.96 -11.48 18.28
N LEU A 406 -9.08 -11.50 17.29
CA LEU A 406 -7.64 -11.70 17.45
C LEU A 406 -6.91 -10.38 17.19
N GLY A 407 -5.99 -10.03 18.08
CA GLY A 407 -5.04 -8.92 17.94
C GLY A 407 -3.62 -9.45 18.05
N PHE A 408 -2.72 -8.92 17.22
CA PHE A 408 -1.28 -9.20 17.29
C PHE A 408 -0.53 -7.90 17.45
N TYR A 409 0.41 -7.84 18.39
CA TYR A 409 1.27 -6.71 18.62
C TYR A 409 2.71 -7.16 18.45
N PHE A 410 3.45 -6.47 17.60
CA PHE A 410 4.83 -6.78 17.31
C PHE A 410 5.74 -5.78 18.00
N ASN A 411 6.97 -6.20 18.31
CA ASN A 411 8.06 -5.30 18.75
C ASN A 411 8.01 -4.83 20.19
N ASP A 412 7.38 -5.60 21.08
CA ASP A 412 7.41 -5.31 22.50
C ASP A 412 8.82 -5.58 23.09
N PRO A 413 9.32 -4.73 24.02
CA PRO A 413 10.60 -4.95 24.68
C PRO A 413 10.72 -6.24 25.52
N SER A 414 9.61 -6.86 25.93
CA SER A 414 9.57 -8.11 26.71
C SER A 414 9.19 -9.35 25.87
N GLY A 415 8.82 -9.18 24.60
CA GLY A 415 8.28 -10.25 23.74
C GLY A 415 8.20 -9.84 22.27
N ALA A 416 8.64 -10.68 21.34
CA ALA A 416 8.69 -10.25 19.94
C ALA A 416 7.31 -10.13 19.27
N LEU A 417 6.38 -10.97 19.72
CA LEU A 417 4.98 -11.05 19.33
C LEU A 417 4.15 -11.21 20.60
N LYS A 418 3.16 -10.36 20.78
CA LYS A 418 2.11 -10.47 21.79
C LYS A 418 0.77 -10.67 21.09
N TYR A 419 -0.17 -11.34 21.74
CA TYR A 419 -1.48 -11.65 21.18
C TYR A 419 -2.62 -11.33 22.16
N ASP A 420 -3.79 -11.04 21.60
CA ASP A 420 -5.03 -10.80 22.34
C ASP A 420 -6.17 -11.55 21.65
N LEU A 421 -6.73 -12.54 22.34
CA LEU A 421 -7.95 -13.24 21.95
C LEU A 421 -9.09 -12.81 22.86
N SER A 422 -10.09 -12.15 22.28
CA SER A 422 -11.29 -11.68 22.98
C SER A 422 -12.57 -12.17 22.29
N ALA A 423 -13.66 -12.29 23.04
CA ALA A 423 -15.00 -12.40 22.47
C ALA A 423 -15.61 -11.00 22.36
N ALA A 424 -16.04 -10.59 21.17
CA ALA A 424 -16.62 -9.27 20.93
C ALA A 424 -18.10 -9.38 20.58
N ALA A 425 -18.95 -8.74 21.39
CA ALA A 425 -20.37 -8.53 21.13
C ALA A 425 -20.59 -7.11 20.55
N ASN A 426 -21.02 -7.06 19.30
CA ASN A 426 -21.32 -5.83 18.56
C ASN A 426 -22.83 -5.63 18.52
N PHE A 427 -23.25 -4.39 18.80
CA PHE A 427 -24.63 -3.96 18.72
C PHE A 427 -24.69 -2.66 17.90
N ASP A 428 -25.19 -2.79 16.67
CA ASP A 428 -25.42 -1.69 15.76
C ASP A 428 -26.91 -1.44 15.65
N ARG A 429 -27.34 -0.19 15.76
CA ARG A 429 -28.75 0.19 15.67
C ARG A 429 -28.93 1.48 14.89
N ARG A 430 -29.81 1.46 13.88
CA ARG A 430 -30.30 2.66 13.22
C ARG A 430 -31.33 3.34 14.15
N LEU A 431 -31.03 4.57 14.58
CA LEU A 431 -31.88 5.36 15.46
C LEU A 431 -32.84 6.26 14.68
N ALA A 432 -32.35 6.84 13.58
CA ALA A 432 -33.10 7.67 12.64
C ALA A 432 -32.41 7.64 11.27
N GLN A 433 -32.93 8.39 10.30
CA GLN A 433 -32.30 8.47 8.97
C GLN A 433 -30.88 9.05 9.09
N GLY A 434 -29.88 8.28 8.63
CA GLY A 434 -28.48 8.66 8.76
C GLY A 434 -27.91 8.59 10.18
N MET A 435 -28.73 8.29 11.20
CA MET A 435 -28.31 8.25 12.60
C MET A 435 -28.13 6.81 13.08
N TYR A 436 -26.91 6.41 13.41
CA TYR A 436 -26.55 5.05 13.80
C TYR A 436 -25.84 5.05 15.15
N PHE A 437 -26.27 4.16 16.03
CA PHE A 437 -25.58 3.82 17.26
C PHE A 437 -24.74 2.55 17.03
N ASN A 438 -23.44 2.61 17.33
CA ASN A 438 -22.53 1.48 17.22
C ASN A 438 -21.88 1.23 18.58
N SER A 439 -22.01 0.01 19.08
CA SER A 439 -21.44 -0.41 20.36
C SER A 439 -20.69 -1.73 20.25
N THR A 440 -19.54 -1.83 20.91
CA THR A 440 -18.74 -3.06 20.99
C THR A 440 -18.39 -3.33 22.45
N LEU A 441 -18.90 -4.43 22.99
CA LEU A 441 -18.50 -4.99 24.28
C LEU A 441 -17.51 -6.12 24.02
N SER A 442 -16.38 -6.15 24.70
CA SER A 442 -15.37 -7.21 24.57
C SER A 442 -15.09 -7.89 25.89
N ALA A 443 -14.95 -9.21 25.87
CA ALA A 443 -14.44 -10.02 26.97
C ALA A 443 -13.12 -10.69 26.57
N THR A 444 -12.03 -10.33 27.25
CA THR A 444 -10.71 -10.91 27.02
C THR A 444 -10.65 -12.34 27.54
N LEU A 445 -10.40 -13.28 26.62
CA LEU A 445 -10.32 -14.71 26.92
C LEU A 445 -8.88 -15.10 27.28
N LEU A 446 -7.93 -14.77 26.40
CA LEU A 446 -6.52 -15.13 26.50
C LEU A 446 -5.68 -14.00 25.91
N GLU A 447 -4.67 -13.51 26.64
CA GLU A 447 -3.73 -12.51 26.14
C GLU A 447 -2.44 -12.53 26.97
N ASP A 448 -1.35 -12.07 26.39
CA ASP A 448 -0.01 -11.94 27.02
C ASP A 448 0.56 -10.52 26.91
N VAL A 449 -0.29 -9.55 26.53
CA VAL A 449 0.05 -8.12 26.40
C VAL A 449 0.12 -7.47 27.78
N SER A 450 -0.68 -7.94 28.75
CA SER A 450 -0.65 -7.49 30.14
C SER A 450 0.64 -7.90 30.87
N ASP A 451 1.34 -8.93 30.39
CA ASP A 451 2.63 -9.39 30.91
C ASP A 451 3.79 -8.44 30.58
N VAL A 452 3.53 -7.36 29.82
CA VAL A 452 4.52 -6.32 29.57
C VAL A 452 4.84 -5.59 30.89
N THR A 453 6.04 -5.87 31.40
CA THR A 453 6.54 -5.35 32.67
C THR A 453 7.20 -3.98 32.53
N GLN A 454 7.63 -3.60 31.33
CA GLN A 454 8.24 -2.30 31.07
C GLN A 454 7.17 -1.22 30.87
N ALA A 455 7.21 -0.19 31.70
CA ALA A 455 6.40 1.01 31.49
C ALA A 455 6.79 1.70 30.17
N SER A 456 5.84 2.45 29.58
CA SER A 456 6.14 3.29 28.43
C SER A 456 7.32 4.20 28.73
N ASN A 457 8.31 4.21 27.82
CA ASN A 457 9.43 5.14 27.85
C ASN A 457 9.16 6.43 27.04
N SER A 458 7.94 6.60 26.51
CA SER A 458 7.57 7.79 25.74
C SER A 458 7.62 9.03 26.64
N THR A 459 8.07 10.15 26.08
CA THR A 459 8.08 11.45 26.78
C THR A 459 6.95 12.38 26.33
N LEU A 460 6.26 11.99 25.25
CA LEU A 460 5.06 12.66 24.76
C LEU A 460 3.86 12.26 25.63
N PRO A 461 2.72 12.97 25.55
CA PRO A 461 1.50 12.48 26.14
C PRO A 461 1.19 11.05 25.67
N HIS A 462 0.96 10.14 26.61
CA HIS A 462 0.72 8.73 26.32
C HIS A 462 -0.66 8.56 25.68
N VAL A 463 -0.72 8.51 24.35
CA VAL A 463 -1.96 8.37 23.57
C VAL A 463 -2.13 6.98 22.97
N ARG A 464 -1.03 6.22 22.86
CA ARG A 464 -0.99 4.82 22.41
C ARG A 464 -0.06 3.96 23.27
N SER A 465 0.97 4.53 23.86
CA SER A 465 2.03 3.78 24.55
C SER A 465 1.58 2.97 25.76
N ASP A 466 0.48 3.36 26.40
CA ASP A 466 -0.05 2.71 27.60
C ASP A 466 -0.91 1.47 27.30
N ILE A 467 -0.83 0.89 26.10
CA ILE A 467 -1.68 -0.26 25.70
C ILE A 467 -1.64 -1.41 26.72
N ALA A 468 -0.48 -1.70 27.32
CA ALA A 468 -0.34 -2.73 28.35
C ALA A 468 -1.19 -2.42 29.61
N GLU A 469 -1.25 -1.17 30.04
CA GLU A 469 -2.07 -0.74 31.19
C GLU A 469 -3.56 -0.89 30.89
N TYR A 470 -3.99 -0.56 29.66
CA TYR A 470 -5.35 -0.86 29.24
C TYR A 470 -5.61 -2.36 29.33
N LYS A 471 -4.71 -3.23 28.84
CA LYS A 471 -4.90 -4.70 28.90
C LYS A 471 -4.93 -5.27 30.32
N LYS A 472 -4.15 -4.72 31.27
CA LYS A 472 -4.19 -5.06 32.70
C LYS A 472 -5.51 -4.70 33.42
N GLY A 473 -6.31 -3.83 32.82
CA GLY A 473 -7.61 -3.42 33.38
C GLY A 473 -8.67 -4.52 33.40
N GLY A 474 -9.94 -4.13 33.37
CA GLY A 474 -11.06 -5.08 33.43
C GLY A 474 -11.06 -6.06 32.25
N ARG A 475 -11.34 -7.36 32.51
CA ARG A 475 -11.47 -8.37 31.43
C ARG A 475 -12.67 -8.15 30.52
N ILE A 476 -13.70 -7.43 31.00
CA ILE A 476 -14.88 -7.04 30.23
C ILE A 476 -14.86 -5.53 30.05
N LYS A 477 -14.92 -5.07 28.80
CA LYS A 477 -14.78 -3.65 28.45
C LYS A 477 -15.79 -3.23 27.40
N LEU A 478 -16.27 -2.00 27.51
CA LEU A 478 -17.03 -1.32 26.47
C LEU A 478 -16.06 -0.62 25.51
N GLN A 479 -15.60 -1.31 24.47
CA GLN A 479 -14.58 -0.78 23.56
C GLN A 479 -15.05 0.44 22.78
N LYS A 480 -16.31 0.42 22.31
CA LYS A 480 -16.91 1.48 21.48
C LYS A 480 -18.37 1.65 21.88
N ALA A 481 -18.88 2.87 21.89
CA ALA A 481 -20.28 3.23 22.07
C ALA A 481 -20.49 4.65 21.52
N VAL A 482 -20.78 4.75 20.23
CA VAL A 482 -20.82 6.02 19.49
C VAL A 482 -22.15 6.17 18.75
N VAL A 483 -22.65 7.40 18.70
CA VAL A 483 -23.71 7.79 17.77
C VAL A 483 -23.06 8.53 16.60
N ASN A 484 -23.35 8.10 15.38
CA ASN A 484 -22.90 8.70 14.13
C ASN A 484 -24.11 9.26 13.37
N GLN A 485 -24.04 10.51 12.94
CA GLN A 485 -24.97 11.12 11.99
C GLN A 485 -24.25 11.30 10.65
N TYR A 486 -24.67 10.55 9.63
CA TYR A 486 -24.24 10.70 8.26
C TYR A 486 -25.22 11.56 7.48
N PHE A 487 -24.70 12.45 6.63
CA PHE A 487 -25.52 13.32 5.81
C PHE A 487 -24.75 13.75 4.56
N LYS A 488 -25.48 14.21 3.55
CA LYS A 488 -24.92 14.67 2.28
C LYS A 488 -25.41 16.11 2.02
N PRO A 489 -24.65 17.15 2.41
CA PRO A 489 -25.14 18.53 2.34
C PRO A 489 -25.31 19.06 0.92
N ALA A 490 -24.53 18.56 -0.05
CA ALA A 490 -24.62 18.91 -1.47
C ALA A 490 -24.18 17.72 -2.34
N GLY A 491 -24.31 17.83 -3.67
CA GLY A 491 -24.10 16.70 -4.60
C GLY A 491 -22.73 16.01 -4.52
N GLU A 492 -21.67 16.73 -4.19
CA GLU A 492 -20.29 16.22 -4.10
C GLU A 492 -19.71 16.31 -2.67
N TRP A 493 -20.53 16.71 -1.70
CA TRP A 493 -20.13 16.91 -0.31
C TRP A 493 -20.78 15.87 0.58
N TYR A 494 -19.99 15.25 1.45
CA TYR A 494 -20.41 14.22 2.40
C TYR A 494 -20.00 14.64 3.81
N GLY A 495 -20.86 14.42 4.80
CA GLY A 495 -20.66 14.83 6.17
C GLY A 495 -20.93 13.70 7.18
N ARG A 496 -20.15 13.71 8.26
CA ARG A 496 -20.35 12.88 9.45
C ARG A 496 -20.20 13.76 10.69
N VAL A 497 -21.10 13.59 11.66
CA VAL A 497 -20.91 14.06 13.04
C VAL A 497 -21.02 12.86 13.98
N SER A 498 -20.19 12.80 15.00
CA SER A 498 -20.13 11.67 15.93
C SER A 498 -19.95 12.12 17.38
N GLY A 499 -20.43 11.30 18.31
CA GLY A 499 -20.22 11.52 19.75
C GLY A 499 -20.33 10.23 20.56
N GLY A 500 -19.47 10.07 21.57
CA GLY A 500 -19.50 8.94 22.49
C GLY A 500 -18.10 8.35 22.78
N LEU A 501 -18.05 7.05 23.06
CA LEU A 501 -16.81 6.31 23.25
C LEU A 501 -16.31 5.83 21.87
N TYR A 502 -15.23 6.43 21.36
CA TYR A 502 -14.73 6.18 20.02
C TYR A 502 -13.97 4.84 19.94
N GLU A 503 -13.08 4.63 20.90
CA GLU A 503 -12.19 3.48 21.00
C GLU A 503 -11.78 3.23 22.47
N GLU A 504 -11.03 2.17 22.75
CA GLU A 504 -10.59 1.78 24.11
C GLU A 504 -9.92 2.95 24.87
N MET A 505 -9.16 3.80 24.17
CA MET A 505 -8.36 4.87 24.77
C MET A 505 -9.02 6.25 24.77
N PHE A 506 -10.00 6.51 23.89
CA PHE A 506 -10.55 7.85 23.71
C PHE A 506 -12.07 7.85 23.57
N ALA A 507 -12.68 8.85 24.20
CA ALA A 507 -14.05 9.27 24.03
C ALA A 507 -14.06 10.72 23.53
N GLY A 508 -15.14 11.13 22.87
CA GLY A 508 -15.21 12.50 22.38
C GLY A 508 -16.39 12.78 21.48
N ALA A 509 -16.34 13.93 20.83
CA ALA A 509 -17.28 14.36 19.82
C ALA A 509 -16.56 15.13 18.71
N GLY A 510 -17.01 14.97 17.49
CA GLY A 510 -16.34 15.52 16.32
C GLY A 510 -17.08 15.23 15.03
N GLY A 511 -16.42 15.52 13.91
CA GLY A 511 -17.02 15.34 12.60
C GLY A 511 -15.99 15.34 11.47
N GLN A 512 -16.46 14.89 10.32
CA GLN A 512 -15.70 14.84 9.07
C GLN A 512 -16.55 15.44 7.95
N LEU A 513 -15.95 16.30 7.14
CA LEU A 513 -16.56 16.83 5.91
C LEU A 513 -15.66 16.50 4.74
N LEU A 514 -16.16 15.70 3.80
CA LEU A 514 -15.47 15.22 2.61
C LEU A 514 -16.07 15.89 1.36
N TYR A 515 -15.20 16.44 0.52
CA TYR A 515 -15.49 16.84 -0.84
C TYR A 515 -14.89 15.82 -1.81
N ALA A 516 -15.74 15.13 -2.55
CA ALA A 516 -15.38 14.10 -3.51
C ALA A 516 -16.03 14.43 -4.86
N PRO A 517 -15.36 15.24 -5.71
CA PRO A 517 -15.91 15.66 -6.98
C PRO A 517 -15.93 14.51 -7.99
N PHE A 518 -17.04 14.36 -8.69
CA PHE A 518 -17.19 13.30 -9.68
C PHE A 518 -16.25 13.56 -10.87
N ASP A 519 -15.64 12.49 -11.35
CA ASP A 519 -14.76 12.46 -12.54
C ASP A 519 -13.42 13.17 -12.32
N LYS A 520 -13.04 13.37 -11.06
CA LYS A 520 -11.71 13.83 -10.67
C LYS A 520 -10.93 12.70 -10.01
N ARG A 521 -9.61 12.74 -10.18
CA ARG A 521 -8.68 11.83 -9.51
C ARG A 521 -8.38 12.25 -8.07
N TRP A 522 -9.03 13.28 -7.52
CA TRP A 522 -8.72 13.78 -6.18
C TRP A 522 -9.98 13.99 -5.35
N ALA A 523 -9.82 13.84 -4.03
CA ALA A 523 -10.83 14.17 -3.02
C ALA A 523 -10.13 14.81 -1.81
N ALA A 524 -10.85 15.61 -1.04
CA ALA A 524 -10.28 16.26 0.14
C ALA A 524 -11.28 16.27 1.29
N ASP A 525 -10.80 16.06 2.52
CA ASP A 525 -11.64 16.13 3.70
C ASP A 525 -10.98 16.88 4.85
N ILE A 526 -11.81 17.31 5.79
CA ILE A 526 -11.38 17.84 7.08
C ILE A 526 -12.07 17.05 8.19
N ALA A 527 -11.29 16.58 9.16
CA ALA A 527 -11.77 15.90 10.36
C ALA A 527 -11.35 16.68 11.60
N VAL A 528 -12.30 16.96 12.48
CA VAL A 528 -12.06 17.66 13.76
C VAL A 528 -12.74 16.88 14.88
N ASP A 529 -11.98 16.50 15.90
CA ASP A 529 -12.48 15.73 17.04
C ASP A 529 -11.95 16.32 18.36
N ALA A 530 -12.87 16.64 19.27
CA ALA A 530 -12.58 16.98 20.65
C ALA A 530 -12.64 15.70 21.49
N LEU A 531 -11.50 15.34 22.09
CA LEU A 531 -11.25 14.02 22.65
C LEU A 531 -10.79 14.12 24.10
N ARG A 532 -11.22 13.15 24.91
CA ARG A 532 -10.76 12.94 26.27
C ARG A 532 -10.33 11.48 26.43
N GLN A 533 -9.21 11.27 27.10
CA GLN A 533 -8.67 9.95 27.32
C GLN A 533 -9.51 9.17 28.35
N ARG A 534 -9.71 7.89 28.10
CA ARG A 534 -10.48 6.97 28.95
C ARG A 534 -9.61 6.34 30.03
N ASP A 535 -10.23 5.83 31.08
CA ASP A 535 -9.53 5.05 32.09
C ASP A 535 -9.13 3.65 31.59
N TYR A 536 -8.28 2.96 32.35
CA TYR A 536 -7.83 1.62 32.00
C TYR A 536 -8.87 0.53 32.34
N GLN A 537 -9.89 0.83 33.13
CA GLN A 537 -10.92 -0.15 33.53
C GLN A 537 -11.84 -0.53 32.36
N GLY A 538 -11.93 0.33 31.33
CA GLY A 538 -12.56 0.00 30.05
C GLY A 538 -14.08 0.23 30.01
N TRP A 539 -14.64 0.97 30.98
CA TRP A 539 -16.04 1.37 30.99
C TRP A 539 -16.18 2.84 30.55
N ILE A 540 -16.81 3.70 31.36
CA ILE A 540 -17.09 5.11 31.03
C ILE A 540 -16.16 6.10 31.73
N GLY A 541 -15.21 5.61 32.55
CA GLY A 541 -14.30 6.48 33.29
C GLY A 541 -13.34 7.21 32.37
N MET A 542 -12.90 8.39 32.83
CA MET A 542 -12.09 9.32 32.07
C MET A 542 -10.84 9.70 32.86
N ARG A 543 -9.76 10.00 32.13
CA ARG A 543 -8.53 10.60 32.65
C ARG A 543 -8.57 12.11 32.43
N ASP A 544 -7.57 12.81 32.97
CA ASP A 544 -7.48 14.27 32.85
C ASP A 544 -6.93 14.75 31.51
N TYR A 545 -6.35 13.85 30.70
CA TYR A 545 -5.84 14.22 29.39
C TYR A 545 -6.97 14.46 28.38
N ASP A 546 -7.06 15.69 27.90
CA ASP A 546 -7.90 16.10 26.76
C ASP A 546 -7.05 16.63 25.60
N THR A 547 -7.60 16.53 24.39
CA THR A 547 -6.98 17.05 23.17
C THR A 547 -8.03 17.37 22.10
N VAL A 548 -7.66 18.22 21.16
CA VAL A 548 -8.46 18.47 19.95
C VAL A 548 -7.58 18.15 18.75
N THR A 549 -8.00 17.19 17.95
CA THR A 549 -7.35 16.87 16.66
C THR A 549 -8.07 17.62 15.54
N ALA A 550 -7.32 18.15 14.60
CA ALA A 550 -7.85 18.82 13.42
C ALA A 550 -6.94 18.49 12.24
N ILE A 551 -7.43 17.68 11.30
CA ILE A 551 -6.63 17.10 10.22
C ILE A 551 -7.33 17.39 8.89
N GLY A 552 -6.62 18.04 7.98
CA GLY A 552 -7.01 18.15 6.58
C GLY A 552 -6.31 17.07 5.76
N SER A 553 -7.06 16.40 4.89
CA SER A 553 -6.57 15.31 4.05
C SER A 553 -6.78 15.64 2.57
N LEU A 554 -5.79 15.32 1.75
CA LEU A 554 -5.87 15.33 0.29
C LEU A 554 -5.55 13.93 -0.23
N HIS A 555 -6.50 13.36 -0.95
CA HIS A 555 -6.40 12.05 -1.60
C HIS A 555 -6.23 12.24 -3.10
N TYR A 556 -5.26 11.56 -3.71
CA TYR A 556 -5.00 11.61 -5.14
C TYR A 556 -4.79 10.21 -5.73
N ARG A 557 -5.61 9.84 -6.70
CA ARG A 557 -5.59 8.57 -7.43
C ARG A 557 -4.56 8.64 -8.56
N LEU A 558 -3.43 7.98 -8.33
CA LEU A 558 -2.38 7.69 -9.29
C LEU A 558 -2.75 6.45 -10.14
N PRO A 559 -2.03 6.17 -11.24
CA PRO A 559 -2.22 4.94 -12.01
C PRO A 559 -1.97 3.67 -11.19
N TYR A 560 -2.26 2.50 -11.78
CA TYR A 560 -2.23 1.21 -11.08
C TYR A 560 -3.19 1.11 -9.88
N GLU A 561 -4.30 1.87 -9.88
CA GLU A 561 -5.26 1.93 -8.76
C GLU A 561 -4.55 2.26 -7.43
N THR A 562 -3.59 3.18 -7.51
CA THR A 562 -2.79 3.64 -6.38
C THR A 562 -3.34 4.97 -5.87
N THR A 563 -3.50 5.12 -4.57
CA THR A 563 -3.96 6.35 -3.93
C THR A 563 -2.86 6.88 -3.01
N ALA A 564 -2.38 8.09 -3.30
CA ALA A 564 -1.52 8.85 -2.39
C ALA A 564 -2.40 9.78 -1.54
N THR A 565 -2.18 9.77 -0.23
CA THR A 565 -2.92 10.62 0.72
C THR A 565 -1.93 11.44 1.55
N LEU A 566 -2.13 12.76 1.58
CA LEU A 566 -1.45 13.66 2.49
C LEU A 566 -2.43 14.12 3.55
N ARG A 567 -2.11 13.90 4.83
CA ARG A 567 -2.91 14.37 5.98
C ARG A 567 -2.08 15.32 6.80
N ALA A 568 -2.53 16.54 7.03
CA ALA A 568 -1.78 17.55 7.76
C ALA A 568 -2.64 18.22 8.82
N GLY A 569 -2.07 18.48 9.99
CA GLY A 569 -2.80 19.08 11.09
C GLY A 569 -2.26 18.69 12.46
N ARG A 570 -3.14 18.72 13.46
CA ARG A 570 -2.84 18.40 14.86
C ARG A 570 -3.24 16.97 15.21
N PHE A 571 -2.27 16.20 15.71
CA PHE A 571 -2.39 14.80 16.09
C PHE A 571 -2.71 14.64 17.59
N LEU A 572 -2.95 13.39 18.01
CA LEU A 572 -3.44 13.06 19.36
C LEU A 572 -2.53 13.56 20.49
N ALA A 573 -1.21 13.47 20.33
CA ALA A 573 -0.22 13.90 21.31
C ALA A 573 0.01 15.43 21.29
N LYS A 574 -0.91 16.18 20.64
CA LYS A 574 -0.90 17.64 20.46
C LYS A 574 0.18 18.15 19.49
N ASP A 575 0.91 17.25 18.85
CA ASP A 575 1.93 17.53 17.85
C ASP A 575 1.31 17.94 16.51
N LEU A 576 1.96 18.88 15.83
CA LEU A 576 1.59 19.38 14.51
C LEU A 576 2.51 18.76 13.45
N GLY A 577 1.90 18.29 12.37
CA GLY A 577 2.70 17.77 11.26
C GLY A 577 1.91 17.25 10.11
N ALA A 578 2.52 16.33 9.36
CA ALA A 578 1.92 15.70 8.21
C ALA A 578 2.25 14.21 8.13
N ARG A 579 1.25 13.42 7.73
CA ARG A 579 1.34 12.02 7.36
C ARG A 579 1.18 11.88 5.86
N PHE A 580 2.15 11.24 5.23
CA PHE A 580 2.04 10.76 3.86
C PHE A 580 1.71 9.28 3.88
N GLU A 581 0.69 8.87 3.12
CA GLU A 581 0.28 7.49 2.94
C GLU A 581 0.19 7.18 1.45
N ILE A 582 0.63 5.99 1.05
CA ILE A 582 0.43 5.47 -0.29
C ILE A 582 -0.16 4.06 -0.18
N LYS A 583 -1.23 3.79 -0.93
CA LYS A 583 -1.87 2.46 -0.99
C LYS A 583 -2.13 2.07 -2.44
N ARG A 584 -1.95 0.79 -2.77
CA ARG A 584 -2.40 0.20 -4.04
C ARG A 584 -3.57 -0.73 -3.77
N ARG A 585 -4.64 -0.61 -4.55
CA ARG A 585 -5.77 -1.54 -4.56
C ARG A 585 -5.64 -2.49 -5.76
N PHE A 586 -5.71 -3.80 -5.51
CA PHE A 586 -5.67 -4.82 -6.55
C PHE A 586 -7.08 -5.20 -7.01
N ARG A 587 -7.19 -5.97 -8.12
CA ARG A 587 -8.48 -6.39 -8.68
C ARG A 587 -9.32 -7.26 -7.75
N SER A 588 -8.68 -8.06 -6.89
CA SER A 588 -9.33 -8.77 -5.77
C SER A 588 -9.91 -7.85 -4.69
N GLY A 589 -9.65 -6.55 -4.76
CA GLY A 589 -9.98 -5.58 -3.73
C GLY A 589 -8.99 -5.51 -2.56
N PHE A 590 -7.96 -6.36 -2.53
CA PHE A 590 -6.87 -6.25 -1.56
C PHE A 590 -6.21 -4.87 -1.67
N GLU A 591 -5.91 -4.26 -0.52
CA GLU A 591 -5.15 -3.01 -0.45
C GLU A 591 -3.86 -3.26 0.30
N VAL A 592 -2.75 -2.80 -0.27
CA VAL A 592 -1.43 -2.81 0.38
C VAL A 592 -0.90 -1.40 0.37
N GLY A 593 -0.47 -0.91 1.54
CA GLY A 593 0.00 0.46 1.65
C GLY A 593 1.03 0.67 2.74
N ALA A 594 1.62 1.85 2.74
CA ALA A 594 2.58 2.29 3.73
C ALA A 594 2.33 3.76 4.10
N TRP A 595 2.71 4.14 5.30
CA TRP A 595 2.67 5.53 5.74
C TRP A 595 3.97 5.95 6.42
N TYR A 596 4.20 7.26 6.39
CA TYR A 596 5.26 7.94 7.10
C TYR A 596 4.73 9.27 7.63
N THR A 597 4.89 9.50 8.92
CA THR A 597 4.40 10.68 9.62
C THR A 597 5.56 11.47 10.18
N ARG A 598 5.58 12.76 9.89
CA ARG A 598 6.54 13.70 10.45
C ARG A 598 5.81 14.84 11.13
N THR A 599 6.05 14.99 12.42
CA THR A 599 5.51 16.06 13.25
C THR A 599 6.62 16.78 14.00
N ASP A 600 6.25 17.80 14.76
CA ASP A 600 7.10 18.47 15.74
C ASP A 600 7.21 17.72 17.08
N GLY A 601 6.57 16.56 17.23
CA GLY A 601 6.70 15.70 18.40
C GLY A 601 8.10 15.10 18.53
N GLU A 602 8.79 15.41 19.63
CA GLU A 602 10.16 14.97 19.88
C GLU A 602 10.22 13.64 20.62
N ASP A 603 9.94 12.56 19.90
CA ASP A 603 10.06 11.21 20.45
C ASP A 603 11.53 10.73 20.47
N ILE A 604 12.24 11.05 21.56
CA ILE A 604 13.69 10.85 21.69
C ILE A 604 14.12 9.55 22.39
N THR A 605 13.17 8.72 22.83
CA THR A 605 13.46 7.45 23.51
C THR A 605 13.31 6.27 22.55
N SER A 606 14.03 5.18 22.82
CA SER A 606 14.09 4.00 21.92
C SER A 606 12.69 3.61 21.43
N PRO A 607 12.47 3.48 20.11
CA PRO A 607 13.48 3.38 19.03
C PRO A 607 14.07 4.72 18.53
N GLY A 608 13.63 5.86 19.06
CA GLY A 608 14.23 7.17 18.82
C GLY A 608 15.48 7.42 19.65
N THR A 609 16.20 8.51 19.33
CA THR A 609 17.33 9.01 20.12
C THR A 609 17.28 10.55 20.18
N PRO A 610 17.94 11.21 21.14
CA PRO A 610 18.04 12.67 21.17
C PRO A 610 18.60 13.29 19.89
N SER A 611 19.48 12.56 19.19
CA SER A 611 20.09 13.02 17.93
C SER A 611 19.22 12.75 16.68
N SER A 612 18.29 11.80 16.80
CA SER A 612 17.40 11.33 15.73
C SER A 612 16.09 10.85 16.35
N PRO A 613 15.13 11.76 16.60
CA PRO A 613 13.81 11.39 17.11
C PRO A 613 13.11 10.37 16.21
N TYR A 614 12.27 9.56 16.82
CA TYR A 614 11.43 8.60 16.12
C TYR A 614 10.34 9.32 15.31
N PHE A 615 10.01 8.74 14.16
CA PHE A 615 8.91 9.19 13.30
C PHE A 615 8.01 8.00 13.03
N ASP A 616 6.70 8.20 13.21
CA ASP A 616 5.70 7.17 12.99
C ASP A 616 5.73 6.70 11.52
N LYS A 617 5.76 5.38 11.35
CA LYS A 617 5.88 4.73 10.05
C LYS A 617 5.38 3.30 10.15
N GLY A 618 4.78 2.81 9.08
CA GLY A 618 4.31 1.43 9.03
C GLY A 618 3.81 1.02 7.65
N ILE A 619 3.45 -0.27 7.57
CA ILE A 619 2.87 -0.91 6.38
C ILE A 619 1.54 -1.53 6.81
N PHE A 620 0.54 -1.49 5.94
CA PHE A 620 -0.75 -2.11 6.20
C PHE A 620 -1.26 -2.92 5.00
N PHE A 621 -2.12 -3.86 5.33
CA PHE A 621 -2.84 -4.75 4.43
C PHE A 621 -4.33 -4.65 4.78
N ARG A 622 -5.18 -4.42 3.79
CA ARG A 622 -6.63 -4.56 3.93
C ARG A 622 -7.10 -5.66 2.99
N MET A 623 -7.63 -6.72 3.57
CA MET A 623 -7.97 -7.96 2.88
C MET A 623 -9.49 -8.06 2.83
N PRO A 624 -10.13 -7.82 1.67
CA PRO A 624 -11.54 -8.08 1.53
C PRO A 624 -11.81 -9.58 1.60
N LEU A 625 -12.80 -9.95 2.40
CA LEU A 625 -13.04 -11.36 2.67
C LEU A 625 -13.80 -12.06 1.55
N HIS A 626 -14.50 -11.34 0.66
CA HIS A 626 -15.16 -11.95 -0.51
C HIS A 626 -14.17 -12.66 -1.43
N ALA A 627 -12.92 -12.21 -1.53
CA ALA A 627 -11.91 -12.87 -2.35
C ALA A 627 -11.35 -14.15 -1.70
N LEU A 628 -11.57 -14.33 -0.38
CA LEU A 628 -11.07 -15.43 0.43
C LEU A 628 -12.15 -16.44 0.84
N LEU A 629 -13.42 -16.13 0.57
CA LEU A 629 -14.57 -16.92 0.99
C LEU A 629 -15.34 -17.45 -0.23
N PRO A 630 -16.03 -18.60 -0.10
CA PRO A 630 -16.87 -19.17 -1.16
C PRO A 630 -18.18 -18.42 -1.40
N GLN A 631 -18.32 -17.20 -0.88
CA GLN A 631 -19.49 -16.33 -1.00
C GLN A 631 -19.06 -14.86 -0.92
N ASP A 632 -19.82 -13.98 -1.58
CA ASP A 632 -19.60 -12.54 -1.53
C ASP A 632 -19.95 -11.97 -0.15
N ASN A 633 -19.22 -10.93 0.24
CA ASN A 633 -19.24 -10.36 1.57
C ASN A 633 -18.58 -8.97 1.55
N ARG A 634 -19.13 -8.04 2.34
CA ARG A 634 -18.62 -6.66 2.48
C ARG A 634 -17.54 -6.51 3.56
N SER A 635 -17.32 -7.53 4.39
CA SER A 635 -16.35 -7.51 5.49
C SER A 635 -14.90 -7.54 5.02
N ARG A 636 -14.02 -6.90 5.80
CA ARG A 636 -12.60 -6.73 5.50
C ARG A 636 -11.77 -7.03 6.76
N ALA A 637 -10.67 -7.75 6.59
CA ALA A 637 -9.64 -7.89 7.62
C ALA A 637 -8.58 -6.80 7.43
N ASN A 638 -8.22 -6.10 8.50
CA ASN A 638 -7.20 -5.06 8.46
C ASN A 638 -6.01 -5.49 9.32
N PHE A 639 -4.82 -5.40 8.75
CA PHE A 639 -3.57 -5.73 9.43
C PHE A 639 -2.56 -4.62 9.19
N ALA A 640 -1.81 -4.23 10.22
CA ALA A 640 -0.78 -3.21 10.10
C ALA A 640 0.43 -3.58 10.96
N ILE A 641 1.62 -3.31 10.44
CA ILE A 641 2.88 -3.46 11.16
C ILE A 641 3.49 -2.07 11.31
N SER A 642 3.75 -1.70 12.55
CA SER A 642 4.51 -0.51 12.93
C SER A 642 5.32 -0.81 14.20
N PRO A 643 6.39 -0.05 14.49
CA PRO A 643 7.09 -0.12 15.76
C PRO A 643 6.13 0.03 16.96
N TRP A 644 6.46 -0.62 18.08
CA TRP A 644 5.60 -0.70 19.27
C TRP A 644 5.02 0.66 19.68
N THR A 645 3.70 0.68 19.86
CA THR A 645 2.80 1.82 20.11
C THR A 645 3.49 3.11 20.59
N ARG A 646 4.04 3.89 19.66
CA ARG A 646 4.58 5.23 19.92
C ARG A 646 3.49 6.28 19.83
N ASP A 647 3.70 7.43 20.47
CA ASP A 647 2.69 8.48 20.59
C ASP A 647 2.78 9.56 19.50
N VAL A 648 3.95 9.71 18.87
CA VAL A 648 4.18 10.73 17.83
C VAL A 648 3.31 10.48 16.60
N GLY A 649 2.66 11.53 16.08
CA GLY A 649 1.91 11.48 14.84
C GLY A 649 0.70 10.55 14.85
N GLN A 650 0.17 10.19 16.02
CA GLN A 650 -0.95 9.26 16.16
C GLN A 650 -2.30 9.93 15.89
N MET A 651 -3.19 9.20 15.22
CA MET A 651 -4.57 9.63 14.96
C MET A 651 -5.55 8.79 15.79
N VAL A 652 -6.66 9.41 16.18
CA VAL A 652 -7.79 8.67 16.77
C VAL A 652 -8.37 7.72 15.73
N SER A 653 -8.84 6.54 16.16
CA SER A 653 -9.58 5.66 15.25
C SER A 653 -10.85 6.37 14.78
N SER A 654 -11.03 6.48 13.46
CA SER A 654 -12.24 7.08 12.90
C SER A 654 -13.47 6.24 13.26
N THR A 655 -14.51 6.89 13.77
CA THR A 655 -15.77 6.21 14.13
C THR A 655 -16.59 5.77 12.92
N GLY A 656 -16.25 6.30 11.73
CA GLY A 656 -16.71 5.92 10.41
C GLY A 656 -16.16 6.87 9.35
N ASP A 657 -15.05 6.50 8.70
CA ASP A 657 -14.37 7.35 7.72
C ASP A 657 -15.16 7.44 6.41
N LEU A 658 -15.48 8.66 5.98
CA LEU A 658 -16.27 8.91 4.77
C LEU A 658 -15.51 8.55 3.50
N TYR A 659 -14.20 8.74 3.45
CA TYR A 659 -13.44 8.55 2.21
C TYR A 659 -13.49 7.09 1.72
N PRO A 660 -13.18 6.06 2.55
CA PRO A 660 -13.33 4.66 2.15
C PRO A 660 -14.75 4.25 1.74
N MET A 661 -15.79 4.85 2.35
CA MET A 661 -17.19 4.58 2.00
C MET A 661 -17.52 5.08 0.59
N VAL A 662 -17.13 6.32 0.29
CA VAL A 662 -17.37 6.96 -1.01
C VAL A 662 -16.49 6.34 -2.10
N GLU A 663 -15.22 6.05 -1.80
CA GLU A 663 -14.23 5.51 -2.74
C GLU A 663 -14.73 4.24 -3.41
N SER A 664 -15.38 3.30 -2.69
CA SER A 664 -15.92 2.08 -3.31
C SER A 664 -17.03 2.35 -4.32
N GLY A 665 -17.99 3.22 -4.01
CA GLY A 665 -19.10 3.55 -4.91
C GLY A 665 -18.63 4.36 -6.12
N GLU A 666 -17.77 5.34 -5.89
CA GLU A 666 -17.13 6.12 -6.95
C GLU A 666 -16.31 5.24 -7.87
N LEU A 667 -15.55 4.29 -7.35
CA LEU A 667 -14.80 3.36 -8.19
C LEU A 667 -15.74 2.66 -9.15
N THR A 668 -16.87 2.10 -8.70
CA THR A 668 -17.85 1.45 -9.59
C THR A 668 -18.43 2.45 -10.61
N LEU A 669 -18.85 3.64 -10.19
CA LEU A 669 -19.43 4.65 -11.09
C LEU A 669 -18.42 5.19 -12.12
N HIS A 670 -17.13 5.26 -11.77
CA HIS A 670 -16.04 5.64 -12.69
C HIS A 670 -15.60 4.51 -13.61
N SER A 671 -16.08 3.28 -13.41
CA SER A 671 -15.67 2.14 -14.23
C SER A 671 -16.47 2.07 -15.53
N ALA A 672 -15.87 2.55 -16.62
CA ALA A 672 -16.40 2.55 -17.99
C ALA A 672 -17.82 3.13 -18.16
N ASP A 673 -18.86 2.42 -17.73
CA ASP A 673 -20.28 2.78 -17.85
C ASP A 673 -21.04 2.82 -16.52
N GLY A 674 -20.38 2.61 -15.38
CA GLY A 674 -21.00 2.67 -14.06
C GLY A 674 -21.92 1.48 -13.71
N LEU A 675 -22.06 0.50 -14.61
CA LEU A 675 -22.95 -0.65 -14.42
C LEU A 675 -22.28 -1.82 -13.67
N GLY A 676 -20.95 -1.89 -13.60
CA GLY A 676 -20.26 -2.99 -12.90
C GLY A 676 -20.65 -4.39 -13.45
N ASN A 677 -20.79 -5.38 -12.57
CA ASN A 677 -21.25 -6.75 -12.93
C ASN A 677 -22.78 -6.87 -12.86
N PHE A 678 -23.47 -5.97 -13.58
CA PHE A 678 -24.90 -5.72 -13.46
C PHE A 678 -25.78 -6.96 -13.69
N SER A 679 -25.60 -7.65 -14.81
CA SER A 679 -26.50 -8.76 -15.18
C SER A 679 -26.01 -10.13 -14.74
N GLU A 680 -24.77 -10.21 -14.23
CA GLU A 680 -24.06 -11.44 -13.86
C GLU A 680 -23.96 -12.47 -14.99
N ARG A 681 -24.04 -12.01 -16.24
CA ARG A 681 -23.87 -12.88 -17.41
C ARG A 681 -22.39 -13.15 -17.66
N VAL A 682 -22.10 -14.33 -18.23
CA VAL A 682 -20.73 -14.74 -18.56
C VAL A 682 -20.06 -13.75 -19.52
N ASP A 683 -20.81 -13.16 -20.45
CA ASP A 683 -20.28 -12.15 -21.40
C ASP A 683 -19.96 -10.79 -20.76
N GLU A 684 -20.38 -10.53 -19.51
CA GLU A 684 -19.93 -9.34 -18.77
C GLU A 684 -18.61 -9.54 -18.04
N LEU A 685 -18.17 -10.78 -17.79
CA LEU A 685 -17.03 -11.05 -16.91
C LEU A 685 -15.73 -10.42 -17.40
N ASP A 686 -15.52 -10.39 -18.73
CA ASP A 686 -14.34 -9.79 -19.37
C ASP A 686 -14.53 -8.32 -19.72
N HIS A 687 -15.71 -7.74 -19.47
CA HIS A 687 -15.98 -6.34 -19.80
C HIS A 687 -15.15 -5.39 -18.92
N PRO A 688 -14.60 -4.27 -19.44
CA PRO A 688 -13.75 -3.35 -18.67
C PRO A 688 -14.38 -2.75 -17.40
N ALA A 689 -15.70 -2.71 -17.30
CA ALA A 689 -16.41 -2.30 -16.08
C ALA A 689 -16.33 -3.35 -14.95
N VAL A 690 -16.12 -4.63 -15.31
CA VAL A 690 -16.10 -5.78 -14.41
C VAL A 690 -14.66 -6.25 -14.16
N ALA A 691 -13.90 -6.43 -15.24
CA ALA A 691 -12.49 -6.77 -15.24
C ALA A 691 -11.64 -5.56 -15.71
N ARG A 692 -11.54 -4.54 -14.85
CA ARG A 692 -10.85 -3.27 -15.19
C ARG A 692 -9.45 -3.53 -15.74
N PRO A 693 -9.10 -3.01 -16.93
CA PRO A 693 -7.73 -3.08 -17.41
C PRO A 693 -6.83 -2.40 -16.37
N ILE A 694 -5.76 -3.07 -15.96
CA ILE A 694 -4.75 -2.44 -15.11
C ILE A 694 -4.18 -1.30 -15.95
N GLU A 695 -4.31 -0.05 -15.47
CA GLU A 695 -3.64 1.11 -16.05
C GLU A 695 -2.13 0.86 -16.01
N ARG A 696 -1.60 0.22 -17.05
CA ARG A 696 -0.18 -0.08 -17.17
C ARG A 696 0.50 1.18 -17.69
N ILE A 697 1.10 1.94 -16.79
CA ILE A 697 2.20 2.79 -17.22
C ILE A 697 3.32 1.81 -17.58
N THR A 698 3.53 1.58 -18.86
CA THR A 698 4.75 0.90 -19.29
C THR A 698 5.74 2.03 -19.58
N PRO A 699 6.49 2.55 -18.58
CA PRO A 699 7.51 3.53 -18.90
C PRO A 699 8.52 2.89 -19.84
N TRP A 700 8.76 1.57 -19.73
CA TRP A 700 9.88 0.88 -20.38
C TRP A 700 9.91 0.93 -21.92
N PRO A 701 8.84 0.74 -22.70
CA PRO A 701 8.87 0.97 -24.14
C PRO A 701 9.28 2.41 -24.49
N ASN A 702 8.78 3.39 -23.75
CA ASN A 702 9.07 4.82 -23.98
C ASN A 702 10.46 5.23 -23.45
N VAL A 703 10.88 4.67 -22.31
CA VAL A 703 12.23 4.76 -21.75
C VAL A 703 13.20 4.12 -22.75
N LYS A 704 12.91 2.93 -23.29
CA LYS A 704 13.73 2.21 -24.27
C LYS A 704 13.86 2.99 -25.58
N LEU A 705 12.75 3.45 -26.17
CA LEU A 705 12.79 4.33 -27.35
C LEU A 705 13.66 5.57 -27.09
N ARG A 706 13.57 6.14 -25.90
CA ARG A 706 14.39 7.29 -25.48
C ARG A 706 15.83 6.94 -25.17
N LEU A 707 16.12 5.74 -24.70
CA LEU A 707 17.48 5.26 -24.47
C LEU A 707 18.15 4.86 -25.76
N ASP A 708 17.39 4.37 -26.75
CA ASP A 708 17.88 4.15 -28.10
C ASP A 708 18.21 5.51 -28.73
N ASP A 709 17.34 6.52 -28.58
CA ASP A 709 17.64 7.91 -28.97
C ASP A 709 18.85 8.47 -28.18
N SER A 710 18.94 8.22 -26.87
CA SER A 710 20.04 8.71 -26.01
C SER A 710 21.37 8.00 -26.26
N GLY A 711 21.33 6.69 -26.52
CA GLY A 711 22.46 5.87 -26.90
C GLY A 711 22.96 6.23 -28.30
N SER A 712 22.06 6.58 -29.22
CA SER A 712 22.44 7.16 -30.52
C SER A 712 23.05 8.56 -30.38
N ALA A 713 22.71 9.29 -29.31
CA ALA A 713 23.22 10.61 -28.95
C ALA A 713 24.41 10.56 -27.97
N PHE A 714 25.01 9.38 -27.74
CA PHE A 714 26.21 9.28 -26.91
C PHE A 714 27.34 10.10 -27.54
N PRO A 715 28.03 10.98 -26.78
CA PRO A 715 29.07 11.84 -27.32
C PRO A 715 30.20 11.01 -27.94
N ARG A 716 30.73 11.47 -29.07
CA ARG A 716 31.83 10.77 -29.77
C ARG A 716 33.08 10.77 -28.87
N LEU A 717 33.95 9.76 -29.01
CA LEU A 717 35.20 9.65 -28.22
C LEU A 717 36.05 10.94 -28.26
N SER A 718 36.01 11.69 -29.36
CA SER A 718 36.68 13.00 -29.50
C SER A 718 36.07 14.13 -28.66
N GLU A 719 34.74 14.12 -28.43
CA GLU A 719 34.02 15.08 -27.59
C GLU A 719 34.14 14.72 -26.10
N LEU A 720 34.24 13.41 -25.80
CA LEU A 720 34.55 12.88 -24.48
C LEU A 720 35.95 13.32 -24.00
N GLY A 721 36.95 13.42 -24.90
CA GLY A 721 38.30 13.84 -24.53
C GLY A 721 38.35 15.21 -23.82
N ASN A 722 37.69 16.23 -24.39
CA ASN A 722 37.60 17.55 -23.77
C ASN A 722 36.78 17.54 -22.47
N THR A 723 35.69 16.78 -22.44
CA THR A 723 34.82 16.68 -21.26
C THR A 723 35.53 16.00 -20.09
N VAL A 724 36.25 14.91 -20.36
CA VAL A 724 37.06 14.18 -19.37
C VAL A 724 38.21 15.05 -18.89
N PHE A 725 38.88 15.79 -19.79
CA PHE A 725 39.94 16.73 -19.42
C PHE A 725 39.44 17.82 -18.46
N TRP A 726 38.38 18.54 -18.82
CA TRP A 726 37.83 19.59 -17.96
C TRP A 726 37.20 19.06 -16.67
N SER A 727 36.65 17.85 -16.68
CA SER A 727 36.20 17.16 -15.46
C SER A 727 37.37 16.84 -14.55
N GLY A 728 38.47 16.32 -15.10
CA GLY A 728 39.71 16.05 -14.37
C GLY A 728 40.31 17.33 -13.77
N VAL A 729 40.36 18.43 -14.54
CA VAL A 729 40.80 19.75 -14.06
C VAL A 729 39.90 20.26 -12.94
N THR A 730 38.58 20.17 -13.08
CA THR A 730 37.62 20.65 -12.07
C THR A 730 37.75 19.86 -10.77
N ILE A 731 37.84 18.54 -10.87
CA ILE A 731 38.01 17.66 -9.71
C ILE A 731 39.37 17.91 -9.05
N GLY A 732 40.44 18.08 -9.83
CA GLY A 732 41.77 18.41 -9.34
C GLY A 732 41.85 19.77 -8.65
N LEU A 733 41.17 20.80 -9.19
CA LEU A 733 41.08 22.11 -8.52
C LEU A 733 40.26 22.04 -7.23
N ALA A 734 39.17 21.27 -7.24
CA ALA A 734 38.36 21.05 -6.04
C ALA A 734 39.15 20.29 -4.96
N SER A 735 40.03 19.35 -5.34
CA SER A 735 40.81 18.58 -4.38
C SER A 735 41.88 19.42 -3.68
N LEU A 736 42.35 20.51 -4.28
CA LEU A 736 43.23 21.48 -3.61
C LEU A 736 42.55 22.16 -2.40
N ALA A 737 41.22 22.20 -2.39
CA ALA A 737 40.44 22.75 -1.29
C ALA A 737 40.03 21.70 -0.24
N ASP A 738 40.21 20.40 -0.49
CA ASP A 738 39.67 19.31 0.33
C ASP A 738 40.11 19.41 1.79
N GLU A 739 41.42 19.47 2.03
CA GLU A 739 41.98 19.51 3.39
C GLU A 739 41.68 20.84 4.09
N LYS A 740 41.88 21.96 3.42
CA LYS A 740 41.62 23.30 3.98
C LYS A 740 40.14 23.50 4.31
N TRP A 741 39.23 22.94 3.50
CA TRP A 741 37.79 23.01 3.73
C TRP A 741 37.35 22.12 4.88
N ARG A 742 37.86 20.87 4.94
CA ARG A 742 37.67 19.96 6.07
C ARG A 742 38.12 20.63 7.37
N ASP A 743 39.34 21.16 7.40
CA ASP A 743 39.92 21.74 8.62
C ASP A 743 39.15 22.98 9.10
N LYS A 744 38.58 23.75 8.17
CA LYS A 744 37.74 24.91 8.50
C LYS A 744 36.41 24.49 9.14
N LEU A 745 35.85 23.35 8.74
CA LEU A 745 34.61 22.82 9.28
C LEU A 745 34.83 21.95 10.52
N ALA A 746 36.03 21.37 10.65
CA ALA A 746 36.46 20.65 11.83
C ALA A 746 36.31 21.55 13.08
N GLY A 747 35.70 21.02 14.13
CA GLY A 747 35.39 21.76 15.36
C GLY A 747 34.12 22.63 15.33
N HIS A 748 33.48 22.82 14.16
CA HIS A 748 32.20 23.54 14.06
C HIS A 748 31.01 22.59 13.75
N GLU A 749 31.25 21.28 13.71
CA GLU A 749 30.26 20.26 13.35
C GLU A 749 29.02 20.25 14.26
N ASP A 750 29.15 20.79 15.47
CA ASP A 750 28.08 20.88 16.45
C ASP A 750 27.19 22.13 16.33
N ASN A 751 27.59 23.11 15.52
CA ASN A 751 26.82 24.33 15.28
C ASN A 751 25.45 23.99 14.65
N ARG A 752 24.38 24.59 15.18
CA ARG A 752 23.00 24.41 14.72
C ARG A 752 22.84 24.66 13.21
N GLY A 753 23.50 25.67 12.66
CA GLY A 753 23.45 26.00 11.22
C GLY A 753 24.11 24.92 10.35
N ILE A 754 25.28 24.42 10.78
CA ILE A 754 26.02 23.36 10.08
C ILE A 754 25.26 22.03 10.15
N LYS A 755 24.67 21.70 11.30
CA LYS A 755 23.76 20.54 11.46
C LYS A 755 22.53 20.65 10.54
N ALA A 756 21.92 21.83 10.43
CA ALA A 756 20.79 22.04 9.52
C ALA A 756 21.21 21.87 8.05
N TRP A 757 22.41 22.34 7.70
CA TRP A 757 22.95 22.20 6.34
C TRP A 757 23.28 20.75 5.97
N ASP A 758 23.86 19.96 6.87
CA ASP A 758 24.03 18.50 6.69
C ASP A 758 22.69 17.79 6.50
N LYS A 759 21.70 18.13 7.33
CA LYS A 759 20.33 17.58 7.20
C LYS A 759 19.73 17.90 5.84
N LEU A 760 19.87 19.14 5.37
CA LEU A 760 19.41 19.54 4.04
C LEU A 760 20.14 18.78 2.94
N GLY A 761 21.46 18.61 3.04
CA GLY A 761 22.24 17.84 2.07
C GLY A 761 21.89 16.36 2.03
N LYS A 762 21.52 15.76 3.16
CA LYS A 762 20.98 14.39 3.23
C LYS A 762 19.61 14.26 2.56
N ALA A 763 18.76 15.27 2.72
CA ALA A 763 17.41 15.28 2.14
C ALA A 763 17.37 15.69 0.66
N ALA A 764 18.37 16.40 0.15
CA ALA A 764 18.38 16.98 -1.19
C ALA A 764 18.08 15.99 -2.33
N PRO A 765 18.64 14.77 -2.36
CA PRO A 765 18.31 13.79 -3.41
C PRO A 765 16.83 13.41 -3.40
N LEU A 766 16.28 13.18 -2.19
CA LEU A 766 14.87 12.80 -2.02
C LEU A 766 13.94 13.94 -2.42
N LEU A 767 14.27 15.18 -2.05
CA LEU A 767 13.51 16.37 -2.45
C LEU A 767 13.53 16.58 -3.97
N ALA A 768 14.70 16.42 -4.60
CA ALA A 768 14.85 16.60 -6.04
C ALA A 768 14.12 15.50 -6.84
N VAL A 769 14.26 14.23 -6.43
CA VAL A 769 13.54 13.09 -7.03
C VAL A 769 12.04 13.18 -6.77
N GLY A 770 11.63 13.56 -5.55
CA GLY A 770 10.23 13.79 -5.22
C GLY A 770 9.61 14.92 -6.04
N GLY A 771 10.33 16.04 -6.21
CA GLY A 771 9.95 17.13 -7.10
C GLY A 771 9.81 16.69 -8.56
N ALA A 772 10.74 15.88 -9.05
CA ALA A 772 10.67 15.30 -10.39
C ALA A 772 9.48 14.35 -10.57
N GLY A 773 9.17 13.54 -9.56
CA GLY A 773 7.98 12.68 -9.51
C GLY A 773 6.67 13.48 -9.49
N MET A 774 6.61 14.57 -8.73
CA MET A 774 5.45 15.48 -8.73
C MET A 774 5.27 16.17 -10.08
N ALA A 775 6.37 16.64 -10.69
CA ALA A 775 6.35 17.20 -12.04
C ALA A 775 5.81 16.20 -13.07
N LEU A 776 6.22 14.92 -12.96
CA LEU A 776 5.72 13.81 -13.76
C LEU A 776 4.22 13.52 -13.54
N ALA A 777 3.74 13.62 -12.31
CA ALA A 777 2.38 13.23 -11.94
C ALA A 777 1.34 14.35 -12.12
N LEU A 778 1.73 15.61 -11.90
CA LEU A 778 0.83 16.77 -11.80
C LEU A 778 1.08 17.83 -12.86
N GLY A 779 2.19 17.73 -13.60
CA GLY A 779 2.60 18.76 -14.55
C GLY A 779 1.80 18.79 -15.84
N ASP A 780 1.95 19.87 -16.60
CA ASP A 780 1.60 19.91 -18.02
C ASP A 780 2.56 19.03 -18.84
N SER A 781 2.29 18.83 -20.13
CA SER A 781 3.10 17.95 -20.98
C SER A 781 4.61 18.25 -20.95
N LYS A 782 4.97 19.54 -20.84
CA LYS A 782 6.36 20.00 -20.73
C LYS A 782 6.97 19.64 -19.37
N LEU A 783 6.26 19.92 -18.29
CA LEU A 783 6.72 19.65 -16.93
C LEU A 783 6.79 18.15 -16.64
N GLN A 784 5.84 17.36 -17.13
CA GLN A 784 5.86 15.91 -17.04
C GLN A 784 7.06 15.31 -17.75
N ASN A 785 7.31 15.77 -18.99
CA ASN A 785 8.45 15.31 -19.76
C ASN A 785 9.77 15.60 -19.02
N THR A 786 9.88 16.79 -18.45
CA THR A 786 11.07 17.21 -17.69
C THR A 786 11.25 16.37 -16.42
N GLY A 787 10.15 16.11 -15.70
CA GLY A 787 10.14 15.24 -14.52
C GLY A 787 10.60 13.82 -14.84
N PHE A 788 10.16 13.27 -15.98
CA PHE A 788 10.61 11.97 -16.45
C PHE A 788 12.12 11.93 -16.76
N ILE A 789 12.64 12.90 -17.51
CA ILE A 789 14.08 13.00 -17.81
C ILE A 789 14.86 13.10 -16.50
N ALA A 790 14.41 13.94 -15.57
CA ALA A 790 15.03 14.12 -14.25
C ALA A 790 15.12 12.81 -13.46
N LEU A 791 14.05 12.00 -13.44
CA LEU A 791 14.07 10.70 -12.77
C LEU A 791 15.05 9.73 -13.43
N GLN A 792 15.10 9.68 -14.77
CA GLN A 792 16.07 8.86 -15.51
C GLN A 792 17.51 9.30 -15.23
N SER A 793 17.78 10.61 -15.30
CA SER A 793 19.10 11.19 -15.04
C SER A 793 19.57 10.93 -13.61
N ALA A 794 18.67 11.04 -12.64
CA ALA A 794 18.93 10.69 -11.25
C ALA A 794 19.29 9.20 -11.07
N ALA A 795 18.56 8.29 -11.72
CA ALA A 795 18.83 6.86 -11.65
C ALA A 795 20.18 6.49 -12.29
N VAL A 796 20.47 7.01 -13.48
CA VAL A 796 21.75 6.78 -14.18
C VAL A 796 22.92 7.37 -13.40
N ALA A 797 22.78 8.59 -12.89
CA ALA A 797 23.82 9.23 -12.07
C ALA A 797 24.08 8.45 -10.77
N GLY A 798 23.02 7.98 -10.11
CA GLY A 798 23.13 7.18 -8.89
C GLY A 798 23.80 5.84 -9.13
N GLY A 799 23.37 5.10 -10.15
CA GLY A 799 23.99 3.82 -10.54
C GLY A 799 25.46 3.99 -10.97
N GLY A 800 25.75 5.00 -11.79
CA GLY A 800 27.12 5.35 -12.17
C GLY A 800 27.99 5.72 -10.97
N SER A 801 27.45 6.47 -10.01
CA SER A 801 28.15 6.82 -8.78
C SER A 801 28.50 5.59 -7.95
N MET A 802 27.60 4.60 -7.87
CA MET A 802 27.88 3.33 -7.17
C MET A 802 29.00 2.53 -7.85
N LEU A 803 29.01 2.47 -9.18
CA LEU A 803 30.08 1.80 -9.93
C LEU A 803 31.44 2.49 -9.76
N LEU A 804 31.47 3.83 -9.82
CA LEU A 804 32.72 4.58 -9.63
C LEU A 804 33.25 4.45 -8.20
N LYS A 805 32.38 4.41 -7.20
CA LYS A 805 32.76 4.14 -5.81
C LYS A 805 33.49 2.81 -5.64
N GLN A 806 33.04 1.77 -6.36
CA GLN A 806 33.69 0.46 -6.37
C GLN A 806 35.07 0.49 -7.04
N ALA A 807 35.23 1.31 -8.08
CA ALA A 807 36.48 1.45 -8.83
C ALA A 807 37.55 2.26 -8.06
N PHE A 808 37.17 3.39 -7.45
CA PHE A 808 38.11 4.29 -6.79
C PHE A 808 38.39 3.95 -5.33
N ASN A 809 37.39 3.45 -4.60
CA ASN A 809 37.50 3.04 -3.20
C ASN A 809 38.17 4.09 -2.29
N ARG A 810 37.81 5.37 -2.45
CA ARG A 810 38.44 6.50 -1.72
C ARG A 810 37.97 6.59 -0.27
N ALA A 811 38.90 6.83 0.66
CA ALA A 811 38.61 7.01 2.08
C ALA A 811 37.82 8.30 2.36
N ARG A 812 37.01 8.27 3.44
CA ARG A 812 36.26 9.46 3.89
C ARG A 812 37.12 10.41 4.73
N PRO A 813 36.78 11.71 4.77
CA PRO A 813 37.52 12.68 5.58
C PRO A 813 37.56 12.39 7.09
N ASP A 814 36.54 11.71 7.62
CA ASP A 814 36.45 11.33 9.03
C ASP A 814 37.27 10.09 9.41
N GLU A 815 37.89 9.41 8.45
CA GLU A 815 38.79 8.28 8.69
C GLU A 815 40.23 8.73 9.03
N GLY A 816 40.51 10.05 9.02
CA GLY A 816 41.81 10.62 9.37
C GLY A 816 42.92 10.35 8.34
N GLN A 817 42.59 9.73 7.21
CA GLN A 817 43.51 9.46 6.13
C GLN A 817 43.57 10.63 5.12
N GLY A 818 44.69 10.77 4.40
CA GLY A 818 44.85 11.83 3.41
C GLY A 818 43.85 11.73 2.26
N HIS A 819 43.54 12.83 1.57
CA HIS A 819 42.46 12.86 0.59
C HIS A 819 42.70 12.00 -0.67
N TRP A 820 43.86 11.36 -0.88
CA TRP A 820 44.07 10.38 -1.97
C TRP A 820 44.14 8.92 -1.50
N SER A 821 43.88 8.69 -0.22
CA SER A 821 43.93 7.35 0.37
C SER A 821 42.74 6.50 -0.07
N ARG A 822 42.99 5.18 -0.14
CA ARG A 822 41.94 4.18 -0.30
C ARG A 822 41.47 3.72 1.06
N GLN A 823 40.20 3.35 1.14
CA GLN A 823 39.65 2.71 2.33
C GLN A 823 40.40 1.42 2.66
N ASP A 824 40.38 1.09 3.94
CA ASP A 824 40.86 -0.20 4.43
C ASP A 824 40.10 -1.35 3.75
N ALA A 825 40.76 -2.48 3.52
CA ALA A 825 40.16 -3.66 2.90
C ALA A 825 38.97 -4.23 3.71
N SER A 826 38.89 -3.91 5.00
CA SER A 826 37.78 -4.29 5.90
C SER A 826 36.52 -3.43 5.76
N GLN A 827 36.57 -2.30 5.05
CA GLN A 827 35.43 -1.40 4.88
C GLN A 827 34.65 -1.68 3.59
N SER A 828 33.32 -1.52 3.66
CA SER A 828 32.46 -1.66 2.48
C SER A 828 32.79 -0.60 1.44
N ARG A 829 33.06 -1.03 0.21
CA ARG A 829 33.38 -0.14 -0.91
C ARG A 829 32.21 0.73 -1.35
N SER A 830 30.96 0.39 -1.00
CA SER A 830 29.81 1.26 -1.25
C SER A 830 29.78 2.48 -0.32
N ASP A 831 30.48 2.38 0.81
CA ASP A 831 30.70 3.47 1.74
C ASP A 831 31.85 4.40 1.33
N SER A 832 32.55 4.13 0.23
CA SER A 832 33.61 5.03 -0.25
C SER A 832 33.13 6.46 -0.54
N SER A 833 34.04 7.42 -0.39
CA SER A 833 33.70 8.84 -0.43
C SER A 833 33.46 9.35 -1.86
N PHE A 834 34.15 8.81 -2.86
CA PHE A 834 34.20 9.33 -4.23
C PHE A 834 33.49 8.45 -5.27
N PRO A 835 32.62 9.01 -6.14
CA PRO A 835 32.00 10.33 -6.04
C PRO A 835 30.82 10.34 -5.06
N SER A 836 30.36 11.53 -4.65
CA SER A 836 29.22 11.63 -3.73
C SER A 836 27.90 11.26 -4.40
N ASN A 837 27.28 10.15 -3.95
CA ASN A 837 25.99 9.70 -4.49
C ASN A 837 24.86 10.73 -4.26
N HIS A 838 24.92 11.50 -3.16
CA HIS A 838 23.93 12.56 -2.88
C HIS A 838 24.02 13.67 -3.94
N ALA A 839 25.25 14.10 -4.27
CA ALA A 839 25.47 15.11 -5.30
C ALA A 839 25.07 14.59 -6.68
N SER A 840 25.47 13.36 -7.03
CA SER A 840 25.13 12.71 -8.31
C SER A 840 23.63 12.67 -8.57
N VAL A 841 22.84 12.18 -7.60
CA VAL A 841 21.38 12.07 -7.74
C VAL A 841 20.71 13.45 -7.75
N THR A 842 21.16 14.37 -6.88
CA THR A 842 20.59 15.73 -6.80
C THR A 842 20.81 16.51 -8.11
N PHE A 843 22.05 16.55 -8.62
CA PHE A 843 22.35 17.20 -9.89
C PHE A 843 21.69 16.47 -11.07
N GLY A 844 21.62 15.13 -11.04
CA GLY A 844 20.91 14.35 -12.05
C GLY A 844 19.44 14.74 -12.16
N ALA A 845 18.74 14.87 -11.03
CA ALA A 845 17.35 15.30 -11.00
C ALA A 845 17.15 16.77 -11.38
N ILE A 846 18.06 17.67 -10.96
CA ILE A 846 17.89 19.12 -11.15
C ILE A 846 18.28 19.58 -12.57
N THR A 847 19.30 18.99 -13.17
CA THR A 847 19.89 19.46 -14.44
C THR A 847 18.88 19.55 -15.59
N PRO A 848 17.96 18.57 -15.78
CA PRO A 848 16.92 18.69 -16.81
C PRO A 848 16.00 19.89 -16.60
N PHE A 849 15.62 20.22 -15.36
CA PHE A 849 14.82 21.42 -15.06
C PHE A 849 15.61 22.71 -15.32
N ALA A 850 16.86 22.77 -14.87
CA ALA A 850 17.74 23.92 -15.09
C ALA A 850 17.92 24.21 -16.59
N ALA A 851 18.06 23.15 -17.39
CA ALA A 851 18.21 23.26 -18.83
C ALA A 851 16.88 23.55 -19.55
N GLU A 852 15.78 22.90 -19.18
CA GLU A 852 14.44 23.09 -19.78
C GLU A 852 13.90 24.51 -19.58
N TYR A 853 14.00 25.01 -18.35
CA TYR A 853 13.41 26.27 -17.94
C TYR A 853 14.41 27.43 -17.95
N ARG A 854 15.62 27.22 -18.48
CA ARG A 854 16.71 28.21 -18.49
C ARG A 854 16.94 28.82 -17.10
N ALA A 855 16.96 27.96 -16.08
CA ALA A 855 17.02 28.32 -14.68
C ALA A 855 18.39 27.92 -14.09
N PRO A 856 19.50 28.62 -14.44
CA PRO A 856 20.84 28.24 -14.00
C PRO A 856 21.04 28.36 -12.49
N TRP A 857 20.20 29.15 -11.79
CA TRP A 857 20.21 29.25 -10.33
C TRP A 857 19.97 27.90 -9.64
N LEU A 858 19.30 26.97 -10.31
CA LEU A 858 19.08 25.61 -9.79
C LEU A 858 20.39 24.83 -9.60
N TYR A 859 21.43 25.08 -10.41
CA TYR A 859 22.76 24.49 -10.18
C TYR A 859 23.41 25.03 -8.90
N GLY A 860 23.16 26.31 -8.58
CA GLY A 860 23.58 26.91 -7.31
C GLY A 860 22.89 26.25 -6.12
N VAL A 861 21.57 26.01 -6.22
CA VAL A 861 20.82 25.28 -5.18
C VAL A 861 21.34 23.85 -5.03
N ALA A 862 21.54 23.12 -6.13
CA ALA A 862 22.09 21.77 -6.11
C ALA A 862 23.49 21.72 -5.48
N GLY A 863 24.35 22.68 -5.82
CA GLY A 863 25.69 22.81 -5.28
C GLY A 863 25.68 23.11 -3.78
N ILE A 864 24.95 24.14 -3.35
CA ILE A 864 24.87 24.55 -1.94
C ILE A 864 24.30 23.40 -1.09
N THR A 865 23.20 22.78 -1.52
CA THR A 865 22.60 21.68 -0.77
C THR A 865 23.53 20.46 -0.70
N SER A 866 24.17 20.08 -1.80
CA SER A 866 25.10 18.94 -1.83
C SER A 866 26.37 19.18 -1.02
N LEU A 867 26.90 20.41 -0.99
CA LEU A 867 28.03 20.81 -0.14
C LEU A 867 27.75 20.61 1.35
N GLY A 868 26.48 20.62 1.77
CA GLY A 868 26.08 20.26 3.13
C GLY A 868 26.57 18.88 3.58
N ARG A 869 26.87 17.96 2.65
CA ARG A 869 27.44 16.64 2.98
C ARG A 869 28.91 16.70 3.43
N THR A 870 29.61 17.82 3.21
CA THR A 870 30.96 18.08 3.74
C THR A 870 30.93 18.55 5.20
N ALA A 871 29.78 19.00 5.71
CA ALA A 871 29.61 19.61 7.04
C ALA A 871 29.95 18.69 8.23
N LYS A 872 29.92 17.37 8.04
CA LYS A 872 30.30 16.36 9.04
C LYS A 872 31.39 15.42 8.52
N SER A 873 32.29 15.94 7.68
CA SER A 873 33.47 15.21 7.22
C SER A 873 33.16 13.88 6.51
N LYS A 874 31.97 13.74 5.88
CA LYS A 874 31.55 12.51 5.18
C LYS A 874 31.96 12.46 3.72
N HIS A 875 32.24 13.61 3.12
CA HIS A 875 32.68 13.77 1.74
C HIS A 875 33.66 14.93 1.65
N TRP A 876 34.65 14.77 0.77
CA TRP A 876 35.54 15.82 0.30
C TRP A 876 34.81 16.76 -0.66
N VAL A 877 35.33 17.98 -0.86
CA VAL A 877 34.74 18.95 -1.81
C VAL A 877 34.83 18.40 -3.23
N SER A 878 35.94 17.74 -3.56
CA SER A 878 36.13 17.05 -4.84
C SER A 878 35.15 15.87 -5.05
N ASP A 879 34.67 15.21 -3.99
CA ASP A 879 33.63 14.17 -4.10
C ASP A 879 32.29 14.78 -4.53
N ILE A 880 31.97 15.97 -3.99
CA ILE A 880 30.76 16.73 -4.35
C ILE A 880 30.89 17.25 -5.78
N ALA A 881 32.06 17.76 -6.17
CA ALA A 881 32.32 18.22 -7.53
C ALA A 881 32.20 17.08 -8.55
N ALA A 882 32.83 15.93 -8.29
CA ALA A 882 32.75 14.76 -9.17
C ALA A 882 31.33 14.19 -9.26
N GLY A 883 30.61 14.09 -8.14
CA GLY A 883 29.21 13.67 -8.14
C GLY A 883 28.31 14.66 -8.89
N GLY A 884 28.49 15.95 -8.63
CA GLY A 884 27.76 17.02 -9.32
C GLY A 884 28.01 17.03 -10.83
N LEU A 885 29.26 16.82 -11.27
CA LEU A 885 29.62 16.70 -12.68
C LEU A 885 29.00 15.46 -13.33
N LEU A 886 29.01 14.31 -12.63
CA LEU A 886 28.35 13.09 -13.10
C LEU A 886 26.85 13.34 -13.30
N GLY A 887 26.17 13.92 -12.31
CA GLY A 887 24.75 14.25 -12.40
C GLY A 887 24.44 15.31 -13.45
N TYR A 888 25.30 16.33 -13.60
CA TYR A 888 25.20 17.34 -14.65
C TYR A 888 25.37 16.73 -16.05
N ALA A 889 26.38 15.89 -16.24
CA ALA A 889 26.67 15.26 -17.52
C ALA A 889 25.54 14.31 -17.94
N THR A 890 25.06 13.44 -17.05
CA THR A 890 23.93 12.54 -17.35
C THR A 890 22.63 13.31 -17.55
N GLY A 891 22.40 14.36 -16.76
CA GLY A 891 21.27 15.28 -16.91
C GLY A 891 21.26 15.98 -18.26
N LYS A 892 22.38 16.60 -18.64
CA LYS A 892 22.54 17.28 -19.92
C LYS A 892 22.44 16.35 -21.11
N TRP A 893 23.08 15.18 -21.03
CA TRP A 893 23.06 14.17 -22.09
C TRP A 893 21.63 13.67 -22.35
N LEU A 894 20.90 13.25 -21.32
CA LEU A 894 19.54 12.74 -21.49
C LEU A 894 18.56 13.84 -21.92
N TRP A 895 18.78 15.07 -21.45
CA TRP A 895 18.00 16.23 -21.85
C TRP A 895 18.26 16.65 -23.31
N SER A 896 19.51 16.68 -23.76
CA SER A 896 19.88 17.07 -25.14
C SER A 896 19.47 15.99 -26.14
N ALA A 897 19.68 14.72 -25.80
CA ALA A 897 19.27 13.58 -26.61
C ALA A 897 17.78 13.66 -27.01
N GLN A 898 16.92 14.03 -26.07
CA GLN A 898 15.49 14.17 -26.32
C GLN A 898 15.08 15.40 -27.14
N ARG A 899 15.96 16.40 -27.28
CA ARG A 899 15.67 17.63 -28.03
C ARG A 899 16.24 17.61 -29.45
N GLU A 900 17.48 17.17 -29.60
CA GLU A 900 18.20 17.23 -30.88
C GLU A 900 17.88 16.04 -31.78
N ARG A 901 17.54 14.89 -31.19
CA ARG A 901 17.30 13.62 -31.91
C ARG A 901 16.04 12.89 -31.45
N GLY A 902 15.26 13.49 -30.55
CA GLY A 902 14.06 12.91 -29.98
C GLY A 902 12.98 12.77 -31.05
N ARG A 903 12.91 11.59 -31.67
CA ARG A 903 11.83 11.23 -32.59
C ARG A 903 10.52 11.01 -31.85
N TYR A 904 10.57 10.75 -30.54
CA TYR A 904 9.42 10.36 -29.73
C TYR A 904 9.32 11.16 -28.43
N GLN A 905 8.19 11.87 -28.24
CA GLN A 905 7.85 12.59 -27.01
C GLN A 905 6.67 11.90 -26.30
N PRO A 906 6.91 10.99 -25.34
CA PRO A 906 5.90 10.51 -24.41
C PRO A 906 5.38 11.65 -23.53
N ILE A 907 4.08 11.87 -23.60
CA ILE A 907 3.27 12.70 -22.73
C ILE A 907 2.45 11.73 -21.88
N PHE A 908 2.55 11.84 -20.56
CA PHE A 908 1.75 11.04 -19.65
C PHE A 908 0.36 11.66 -19.58
N ASP A 909 -0.52 11.16 -20.45
CA ASP A 909 -1.88 11.65 -20.51
C ASP A 909 -2.68 10.97 -19.40
N LEU A 910 -2.82 11.68 -18.29
CA LEU A 910 -3.57 11.28 -17.10
C LEU A 910 -4.94 11.97 -17.14
N GLY A 911 -5.81 11.50 -18.04
CA GLY A 911 -7.19 11.97 -18.12
C GLY A 911 -8.13 11.24 -17.17
N PRO A 912 -9.39 11.70 -17.07
CA PRO A 912 -10.44 10.95 -16.36
C PRO A 912 -10.68 9.61 -17.09
N GLY A 913 -10.39 8.49 -16.41
CA GLY A 913 -10.65 7.14 -16.94
C GLY A 913 -9.62 6.56 -17.91
N TYR A 914 -8.53 7.28 -18.23
CA TYR A 914 -7.41 6.72 -18.98
C TYR A 914 -6.07 7.23 -18.43
N ALA A 915 -5.12 6.31 -18.24
CA ALA A 915 -3.71 6.62 -18.09
C ALA A 915 -3.01 6.07 -19.32
N GLY A 916 -2.63 6.96 -20.23
CA GLY A 916 -1.94 6.64 -21.46
C GLY A 916 -0.58 7.31 -21.51
N VAL A 917 0.31 6.76 -22.34
CA VAL A 917 1.47 7.52 -22.79
C VAL A 917 1.23 7.87 -24.25
N LYS A 918 0.91 9.14 -24.52
CA LYS A 918 0.80 9.64 -25.88
C LYS A 918 2.21 9.90 -26.39
N VAL A 919 2.63 9.22 -27.44
CA VAL A 919 3.94 9.45 -28.05
C VAL A 919 3.77 10.36 -29.25
N ASP A 920 4.13 11.64 -29.10
CA ASP A 920 4.21 12.53 -30.24
C ASP A 920 5.48 12.20 -31.03
N ALA A 921 5.30 11.64 -32.23
CA ALA A 921 6.40 11.37 -33.14
C ALA A 921 6.74 12.63 -33.93
N ARG A 922 7.98 13.10 -33.85
CA ARG A 922 8.51 14.17 -34.71
C ARG A 922 9.21 13.49 -35.88
N TYR A 923 8.56 13.53 -37.05
CA TYR A 923 9.12 13.06 -38.32
C TYR A 923 10.05 14.09 -38.93
#